data_AF-A0A812ZGM4-F1
#
_entry.id   AF-A0A812ZGM4-F1
#
_cell.length_a   1.000
_cell.length_b   1.000
_cell.length_c   1.000
_cell.angle_alpha   90.00
_cell.angle_beta   90.00
_cell.angle_gamma   90.00
#
_symmetry.space_group_name_H-M   'P 1'
#
loop_
_entity.id
_entity.type
_entity.pdbx_description
1 polymer ?
#
loop_
_entity_poly.entity_id
_entity_poly.type
_entity_poly.pdbx_seq_one_letter_code
_entity_poly.pdbx_strand_id
1 'polypeptide(L)'
;MPLLQDPLFATVAAGKSEEVKPPWRQPPALAPRVIRPPLRPVRPPALPQPQSTPPPSTPPPSTPRPPSTPPPPRTPPPTTPSAPSTGPAGQGAASAARPAGQGPAGPAARSAALEARLLSFRTLFAEAARVCQDDPYEALARPGTSYREAAEKLGVHVEKVKRAAHELGGQKQEVWSLLQMAENAIIAVAKLPALLTLLCARTPALFEAFRKAAVQAAEKPLSLILSFDEATAGNVLAPDPAKKACMVYIACKEVGMQNPALWWPVSVVRADIMKHHLHGNLGIVLRHFLRTNPAEQLTGGFLVQGAGQQPFILRVRISAVIADGEALRQSLSCKGAAGLKPCHMCKNVIKKNHEMTGSLQGYLQDISSLPGSWDRMTDEDIFDFCDEQRRRKMVLSAAAFREEETLAGIVFDEQSLIQDQWARLQLPPSLFMYDFLHIYFTKGGVASLEVAYIVQRAAAALNVSNEDLADLLRDHAWRVPGHIKNFAGPANRARLFDSARFLDLAYKSKASDLQQLLPLLGCLLEMLDTDNVLQAELRSFHKLLQIRRELSRLQALDKVECTQTLTRLQTEHHLLCVQAYGQQILRPKHHWRFHAAEQIEKWEAYVDTAPCETKHQMYKGVADKNYDTMTHHRAWSEAVAMRMVISCHEQLRTFFAEQAQVFLGKPTRCTYGAGLSYRAVRLHGRHWAQGDFLLEPVPGQIVRCLKDSADRPVLLVRQYRPVTTAVFSTVFRRTSTVRELHDLRHVRNASWWLCENEDVVRALP
;
A
#
# COMPACT_ATOMS: atom_id res chain seq x y z
N MET A 1 -32.42 46.97 -4.19
CA MET A 1 -33.62 47.70 -3.71
C MET A 1 -34.57 47.90 -4.89
N PRO A 2 -35.88 48.06 -4.68
CA PRO A 2 -36.71 47.77 -3.49
C PRO A 2 -37.65 46.55 -3.74
N LEU A 3 -37.91 45.64 -2.78
CA LEU A 3 -38.91 45.61 -1.68
C LEU A 3 -40.36 45.27 -2.09
N LEU A 4 -41.12 44.81 -1.09
CA LEU A 4 -42.58 44.56 -0.99
C LEU A 4 -43.10 43.18 -1.49
N GLN A 5 -44.10 42.54 -0.84
CA GLN A 5 -44.39 42.38 0.60
C GLN A 5 -45.46 41.26 0.80
N ASP A 6 -45.54 40.72 2.02
CA ASP A 6 -46.65 39.97 2.65
C ASP A 6 -48.02 40.73 2.62
N PRO A 7 -49.18 40.25 3.18
CA PRO A 7 -49.41 39.11 4.11
C PRO A 7 -50.70 38.25 3.87
N LEU A 8 -50.98 37.26 4.74
CA LEU A 8 -52.10 37.29 5.74
C LEU A 8 -52.51 35.91 6.37
N PHE A 9 -52.29 35.79 7.69
CA PHE A 9 -53.18 35.25 8.77
C PHE A 9 -53.64 33.77 8.75
N ALA A 10 -53.40 32.95 9.79
CA ALA A 10 -53.95 32.89 11.17
C ALA A 10 -55.27 32.07 11.26
N THR A 11 -55.67 31.38 12.35
CA THR A 11 -55.41 31.51 13.81
C THR A 11 -55.41 30.10 14.49
N VAL A 12 -54.55 29.79 15.49
CA VAL A 12 -54.83 29.79 16.96
C VAL A 12 -56.11 29.04 17.37
N ALA A 13 -56.16 28.07 18.31
CA ALA A 13 -55.17 27.26 19.08
C ALA A 13 -55.98 26.08 19.76
N ALA A 14 -55.62 25.33 20.84
CA ALA A 14 -54.54 25.31 21.85
C ALA A 14 -54.49 23.91 22.55
N GLY A 15 -53.45 23.61 23.36
CA GLY A 15 -53.42 22.41 24.23
C GLY A 15 -52.09 22.21 25.00
N LYS A 16 -52.17 21.91 26.32
CA LYS A 16 -51.07 21.59 27.26
C LYS A 16 -51.19 20.10 27.65
N SER A 17 -50.19 19.35 28.14
CA SER A 17 -48.71 19.46 28.28
C SER A 17 -48.20 18.08 28.79
N GLU A 18 -46.94 17.74 29.11
CA GLU A 18 -45.66 18.44 29.30
C GLU A 18 -44.51 17.65 28.63
N GLU A 19 -43.26 18.14 28.70
CA GLU A 19 -42.06 17.41 28.23
C GLU A 19 -40.85 17.64 29.17
N VAL A 20 -40.11 16.57 29.49
CA VAL A 20 -39.00 16.58 30.46
C VAL A 20 -37.69 17.01 29.79
N LYS A 21 -37.06 18.08 30.29
CA LYS A 21 -35.76 18.57 29.78
C LYS A 21 -34.56 17.89 30.47
N PRO A 22 -33.63 17.26 29.72
CA PRO A 22 -32.35 16.81 30.26
C PRO A 22 -31.35 17.98 30.45
N PRO A 23 -30.34 17.85 31.34
CA PRO A 23 -29.46 18.95 31.74
C PRO A 23 -28.24 19.18 30.84
N TRP A 24 -27.63 20.36 31.00
CA TRP A 24 -26.58 20.93 30.14
C TRP A 24 -25.14 20.50 30.47
N ARG A 25 -24.24 20.72 29.51
CA ARG A 25 -22.89 21.27 29.80
C ARG A 25 -22.67 22.54 28.97
N GLN A 26 -22.23 23.61 29.61
CA GLN A 26 -21.78 24.85 28.98
C GLN A 26 -20.24 24.87 28.84
N PRO A 27 -19.67 25.62 27.89
CA PRO A 27 -18.23 25.84 27.83
C PRO A 27 -17.73 26.75 28.96
N PRO A 28 -16.49 26.57 29.46
CA PRO A 28 -15.94 27.40 30.53
C PRO A 28 -15.56 28.81 30.03
N ALA A 29 -15.72 29.81 30.90
CA ALA A 29 -15.36 31.20 30.62
C ALA A 29 -13.84 31.47 30.76
N LEU A 30 -13.35 32.47 30.02
CA LEU A 30 -11.97 32.96 30.11
C LEU A 30 -11.74 33.73 31.41
N ALA A 31 -10.72 33.35 32.18
CA ALA A 31 -10.24 34.10 33.35
C ALA A 31 -9.16 35.13 32.96
N PRO A 32 -9.06 36.28 33.66
CA PRO A 32 -8.12 37.35 33.31
C PRO A 32 -6.65 36.98 33.62
N ARG A 33 -5.72 37.54 32.83
CA ARG A 33 -4.27 37.35 33.02
C ARG A 33 -3.78 38.00 34.32
N VAL A 34 -3.24 37.20 35.23
CA VAL A 34 -2.43 37.68 36.37
C VAL A 34 -0.95 37.62 36.00
N ILE A 35 -0.30 38.78 35.93
CA ILE A 35 1.16 38.86 35.77
C ILE A 35 1.81 38.60 37.14
N ARG A 36 2.80 37.69 37.19
CA ARG A 36 3.66 37.49 38.36
C ARG A 36 5.11 37.88 38.05
N PRO A 37 5.86 38.48 39.01
CA PRO A 37 7.24 38.90 38.80
C PRO A 37 8.22 37.71 38.73
N PRO A 38 9.42 37.90 38.15
CA PRO A 38 10.42 36.84 38.01
C PRO A 38 11.04 36.42 39.36
N LEU A 39 11.22 35.12 39.55
CA LEU A 39 11.93 34.55 40.69
C LEU A 39 13.45 34.58 40.47
N ARG A 40 14.22 34.85 41.54
CA ARG A 40 15.68 34.79 41.53
C ARG A 40 16.19 33.34 41.45
N PRO A 41 17.34 33.07 40.81
CA PRO A 41 17.94 31.74 40.77
C PRO A 41 18.47 31.32 42.15
N VAL A 42 18.23 30.05 42.51
CA VAL A 42 18.81 29.40 43.70
C VAL A 42 19.98 28.51 43.25
N ARG A 43 21.11 28.55 43.96
CA ARG A 43 22.28 27.68 43.68
C ARG A 43 21.96 26.21 44.05
N PRO A 44 22.37 25.23 43.24
CA PRO A 44 22.36 23.83 43.65
C PRO A 44 23.48 23.53 44.67
N PRO A 45 23.28 22.57 45.58
CA PRO A 45 24.34 22.06 46.46
C PRO A 45 25.33 21.16 45.70
N ALA A 46 26.51 20.92 46.29
CA ALA A 46 27.57 20.12 45.69
C ALA A 46 27.33 18.60 45.79
N LEU A 47 27.83 17.84 44.81
CA LEU A 47 27.83 16.37 44.81
C LEU A 47 29.00 15.80 45.64
N PRO A 48 28.80 14.72 46.41
CA PRO A 48 29.88 13.96 47.01
C PRO A 48 30.62 13.09 45.97
N GLN A 49 31.89 12.77 46.23
CA GLN A 49 32.71 11.92 45.35
C GLN A 49 32.38 10.43 45.50
N PRO A 50 32.50 9.62 44.43
CA PRO A 50 32.28 8.18 44.48
C PRO A 50 33.47 7.43 45.10
N GLN A 51 33.17 6.42 45.92
CA GLN A 51 34.16 5.43 46.37
C GLN A 51 34.34 4.33 45.32
N SER A 52 35.55 3.77 45.23
CA SER A 52 35.92 2.76 44.24
C SER A 52 35.65 1.33 44.72
N THR A 53 35.15 0.49 43.81
CA THR A 53 35.09 -0.97 43.96
C THR A 53 35.76 -1.65 42.75
N PRO A 54 36.47 -2.77 42.93
CA PRO A 54 37.25 -3.40 41.86
C PRO A 54 36.40 -4.26 40.91
N PRO A 55 36.80 -4.41 39.63
CA PRO A 55 36.09 -5.23 38.66
C PRO A 55 36.39 -6.74 38.78
N PRO A 56 35.43 -7.63 38.49
CA PRO A 56 35.68 -9.07 38.34
C PRO A 56 36.39 -9.40 37.01
N SER A 57 37.03 -10.56 36.94
CA SER A 57 37.92 -10.98 35.84
C SER A 57 37.21 -11.60 34.63
N THR A 58 37.78 -11.37 33.44
CA THR A 58 37.32 -11.94 32.16
C THR A 58 38.04 -13.25 31.80
N PRO A 59 37.34 -14.27 31.27
CA PRO A 59 37.96 -15.46 30.69
C PRO A 59 38.57 -15.20 29.30
N PRO A 60 39.52 -16.04 28.82
CA PRO A 60 40.24 -15.84 27.57
C PRO A 60 39.45 -16.22 26.30
N PRO A 61 39.80 -15.66 25.12
CA PRO A 61 39.08 -15.89 23.86
C PRO A 61 39.43 -17.23 23.18
N SER A 62 38.44 -17.83 22.51
CA SER A 62 38.61 -19.02 21.67
C SER A 62 39.07 -18.66 20.24
N THR A 63 39.90 -19.51 19.64
CA THR A 63 40.47 -19.30 18.29
C THR A 63 39.51 -19.74 17.17
N PRO A 64 39.53 -19.08 15.98
CA PRO A 64 38.69 -19.48 14.85
C PRO A 64 39.29 -20.65 14.06
N ARG A 65 38.43 -21.54 13.53
CA ARG A 65 38.80 -22.51 12.47
C ARG A 65 38.73 -21.86 11.07
N PRO A 66 39.58 -22.26 10.11
CA PRO A 66 39.47 -21.82 8.73
C PRO A 66 38.29 -22.48 7.98
N PRO A 67 37.76 -21.85 6.91
CA PRO A 67 36.65 -22.38 6.12
C PRO A 67 37.12 -23.44 5.10
N SER A 68 36.23 -24.39 4.79
CA SER A 68 36.42 -25.41 3.75
C SER A 68 35.95 -24.95 2.38
N THR A 69 36.63 -25.38 1.32
CA THR A 69 36.30 -25.07 -0.08
C THR A 69 35.18 -25.96 -0.64
N PRO A 70 34.27 -25.43 -1.47
CA PRO A 70 33.24 -26.22 -2.15
C PRO A 70 33.75 -26.85 -3.48
N PRO A 71 33.19 -27.99 -3.92
CA PRO A 71 33.53 -28.63 -5.20
C PRO A 71 32.82 -27.99 -6.40
N PRO A 72 33.34 -28.17 -7.64
CA PRO A 72 32.77 -27.58 -8.85
C PRO A 72 31.48 -28.27 -9.35
N PRO A 73 30.61 -27.56 -10.10
CA PRO A 73 29.33 -28.08 -10.59
C PRO A 73 29.48 -29.03 -11.80
N ARG A 74 28.52 -29.94 -11.95
CA ARG A 74 28.40 -30.84 -13.12
C ARG A 74 27.52 -30.24 -14.22
N THR A 75 27.87 -30.51 -15.48
CA THR A 75 27.09 -30.15 -16.67
C THR A 75 25.94 -31.14 -16.96
N PRO A 76 24.79 -30.67 -17.48
CA PRO A 76 23.72 -31.53 -17.99
C PRO A 76 23.90 -31.88 -19.49
N PRO A 77 23.41 -33.04 -19.96
CA PRO A 77 23.39 -33.41 -21.38
C PRO A 77 22.22 -32.75 -22.16
N PRO A 78 22.30 -32.69 -23.51
CA PRO A 78 21.35 -31.96 -24.35
C PRO A 78 20.06 -32.72 -24.69
N THR A 79 19.04 -31.97 -25.13
CA THR A 79 17.76 -32.48 -25.65
C THR A 79 17.79 -32.73 -27.15
N THR A 80 16.95 -33.67 -27.62
CA THR A 80 16.61 -33.86 -29.04
C THR A 80 15.11 -33.64 -29.28
N PRO A 81 14.71 -33.02 -30.41
CA PRO A 81 13.30 -32.78 -30.74
C PRO A 81 12.71 -33.89 -31.63
N SER A 82 11.39 -33.98 -31.67
CA SER A 82 10.64 -34.71 -32.72
C SER A 82 9.45 -33.87 -33.21
N ALA A 83 9.08 -34.08 -34.47
CA ALA A 83 8.20 -33.22 -35.27
C ALA A 83 6.74 -33.75 -35.34
N PRO A 84 5.75 -32.94 -35.76
CA PRO A 84 4.34 -33.31 -35.67
C PRO A 84 3.83 -34.13 -36.87
N SER A 85 2.70 -34.80 -36.68
CA SER A 85 1.88 -35.41 -37.75
C SER A 85 0.52 -34.72 -37.90
N THR A 86 -0.09 -34.86 -39.07
CA THR A 86 -1.32 -34.17 -39.50
C THR A 86 -2.45 -35.18 -39.82
N GLY A 87 -3.72 -34.76 -39.75
CA GLY A 87 -4.88 -35.62 -40.09
C GLY A 87 -6.25 -34.94 -39.87
N PRO A 88 -7.25 -35.01 -40.78
CA PRO A 88 -8.43 -34.11 -40.72
C PRO A 88 -9.83 -34.76 -40.92
N ALA A 89 -10.85 -33.89 -41.04
CA ALA A 89 -12.14 -34.03 -41.79
C ALA A 89 -13.46 -34.40 -41.03
N GLY A 90 -14.59 -34.07 -41.70
CA GLY A 90 -16.00 -34.15 -41.21
C GLY A 90 -16.52 -32.83 -40.62
N GLN A 91 -17.21 -31.90 -41.29
CA GLN A 91 -18.41 -31.93 -42.17
C GLN A 91 -19.72 -32.44 -41.50
N GLY A 92 -20.82 -31.66 -41.60
CA GLY A 92 -22.18 -32.15 -41.32
C GLY A 92 -23.29 -31.12 -41.00
N ALA A 93 -24.22 -30.93 -41.96
CA ALA A 93 -25.64 -30.53 -41.80
C ALA A 93 -26.03 -29.11 -41.28
N ALA A 94 -27.31 -28.75 -41.47
CA ALA A 94 -27.91 -27.41 -41.33
C ALA A 94 -29.45 -27.45 -41.08
N SER A 95 -30.13 -26.28 -41.10
CA SER A 95 -31.59 -26.06 -40.90
C SER A 95 -32.07 -26.17 -39.43
N ALA A 96 -33.20 -25.60 -38.98
CA ALA A 96 -34.28 -24.82 -39.63
C ALA A 96 -34.68 -23.56 -38.78
N ALA A 97 -35.81 -22.89 -39.07
CA ALA A 97 -36.12 -21.55 -38.53
C ALA A 97 -37.58 -21.33 -38.05
N ARG A 98 -37.72 -20.35 -37.11
CA ARG A 98 -38.97 -19.65 -36.69
C ARG A 98 -40.04 -20.51 -35.95
N PRO A 99 -41.09 -19.91 -35.32
CA PRO A 99 -41.57 -18.52 -35.35
C PRO A 99 -41.43 -17.75 -34.00
N ALA A 100 -42.13 -16.62 -33.88
CA ALA A 100 -42.08 -15.69 -32.75
C ALA A 100 -43.30 -15.82 -31.81
N GLY A 101 -43.15 -15.35 -30.56
CA GLY A 101 -44.21 -15.22 -29.56
C GLY A 101 -43.98 -13.97 -28.70
N GLN A 102 -45.05 -13.40 -28.15
CA GLN A 102 -45.03 -12.13 -27.42
C GLN A 102 -44.54 -12.30 -25.98
N GLY A 103 -43.88 -11.28 -25.42
CA GLY A 103 -43.45 -11.25 -24.01
C GLY A 103 -44.15 -10.16 -23.20
N PRO A 104 -43.94 -10.09 -21.86
CA PRO A 104 -44.44 -9.00 -21.02
C PRO A 104 -43.33 -8.15 -20.36
N ALA A 105 -43.68 -6.89 -20.07
CA ALA A 105 -43.14 -5.98 -19.04
C ALA A 105 -41.59 -5.88 -18.86
N GLY A 106 -41.00 -4.80 -19.38
CA GLY A 106 -39.61 -4.42 -19.08
C GLY A 106 -39.43 -3.73 -17.72
N PRO A 107 -38.23 -3.81 -17.10
CA PRO A 107 -37.92 -3.14 -15.83
C PRO A 107 -37.71 -1.63 -16.00
N ALA A 108 -37.91 -0.87 -14.91
CA ALA A 108 -37.89 0.59 -14.90
C ALA A 108 -36.60 1.22 -15.48
N ALA A 109 -36.78 2.27 -16.29
CA ALA A 109 -35.69 2.93 -17.00
C ALA A 109 -34.72 3.66 -16.05
N ARG A 110 -33.43 3.36 -16.19
CA ARG A 110 -32.35 4.22 -15.70
C ARG A 110 -32.17 5.38 -16.69
N SER A 111 -31.72 6.55 -16.22
CA SER A 111 -31.64 7.73 -17.08
C SER A 111 -30.63 7.54 -18.22
N ALA A 112 -31.03 7.94 -19.44
CA ALA A 112 -30.20 7.76 -20.64
C ALA A 112 -28.82 8.45 -20.54
N ALA A 113 -28.69 9.49 -19.72
CA ALA A 113 -27.42 10.15 -19.42
C ALA A 113 -26.39 9.24 -18.73
N LEU A 114 -26.82 8.20 -18.00
CA LEU A 114 -25.91 7.22 -17.41
C LEU A 114 -25.41 6.22 -18.45
N GLU A 115 -26.29 5.69 -19.30
CA GLU A 115 -25.91 4.79 -20.41
C GLU A 115 -25.02 5.50 -21.42
N ALA A 116 -25.33 6.73 -21.81
CA ALA A 116 -24.49 7.54 -22.71
C ALA A 116 -23.07 7.75 -22.16
N ARG A 117 -22.94 7.99 -20.84
CA ARG A 117 -21.63 8.06 -20.16
C ARG A 117 -20.90 6.72 -20.16
N LEU A 118 -21.58 5.62 -19.83
CA LEU A 118 -20.98 4.28 -19.82
C LEU A 118 -20.53 3.84 -21.21
N LEU A 119 -21.31 4.15 -22.25
CA LEU A 119 -20.96 3.87 -23.64
C LEU A 119 -19.75 4.69 -24.11
N SER A 120 -19.73 6.00 -23.79
CA SER A 120 -18.59 6.89 -24.08
C SER A 120 -17.28 6.42 -23.45
N PHE A 121 -17.31 5.91 -22.21
CA PHE A 121 -16.11 5.31 -21.61
C PHE A 121 -15.71 4.00 -22.28
N ARG A 122 -16.67 3.14 -22.63
CA ARG A 122 -16.39 1.87 -23.35
C ARG A 122 -15.73 2.11 -24.70
N THR A 123 -16.11 3.13 -25.47
CA THR A 123 -15.47 3.45 -26.75
C THR A 123 -14.07 4.06 -26.56
N LEU A 124 -13.92 5.06 -25.69
CA LEU A 124 -12.62 5.69 -25.41
C LEU A 124 -11.55 4.68 -24.94
N PHE A 125 -11.91 3.75 -24.06
CA PHE A 125 -10.98 2.71 -23.60
C PHE A 125 -10.69 1.62 -24.67
N ALA A 126 -11.59 1.43 -25.65
CA ALA A 126 -11.38 0.48 -26.75
C ALA A 126 -10.48 1.04 -27.86
N GLU A 127 -10.59 2.34 -28.17
CA GLU A 127 -9.72 3.00 -29.15
C GLU A 127 -8.27 3.10 -28.62
N ALA A 128 -8.10 3.41 -27.33
CA ALA A 128 -6.79 3.39 -26.66
C ALA A 128 -6.10 2.01 -26.66
N ALA A 129 -6.82 0.92 -26.97
CA ALA A 129 -6.28 -0.43 -27.11
C ALA A 129 -5.89 -0.80 -28.56
N ARG A 130 -6.21 0.04 -29.56
CA ARG A 130 -5.99 -0.21 -31.01
C ARG A 130 -4.81 0.54 -31.63
N VAL A 131 -4.22 1.51 -30.94
CA VAL A 131 -3.11 2.30 -31.47
C VAL A 131 -1.81 1.50 -31.43
N CYS A 132 -1.18 1.36 -32.60
CA CYS A 132 0.13 0.75 -32.88
C CYS A 132 0.29 -0.77 -32.68
N GLN A 133 0.85 -1.44 -33.71
CA GLN A 133 1.44 -2.79 -33.62
C GLN A 133 2.87 -2.88 -34.23
N ASP A 134 3.40 -1.77 -34.78
CA ASP A 134 4.72 -1.68 -35.44
C ASP A 134 5.59 -0.54 -34.85
N ASP A 135 5.44 -0.27 -33.55
CA ASP A 135 5.98 0.92 -32.88
C ASP A 135 7.14 0.59 -31.91
N PRO A 136 8.29 1.30 -31.99
CA PRO A 136 9.30 1.35 -30.93
C PRO A 136 8.78 1.44 -29.49
N TYR A 137 7.61 2.07 -29.27
CA TYR A 137 6.90 2.08 -28.00
C TYR A 137 6.63 0.66 -27.46
N GLU A 138 5.97 -0.22 -28.23
CA GLU A 138 5.55 -1.54 -27.72
C GLU A 138 6.77 -2.43 -27.43
N ALA A 139 7.83 -2.31 -28.23
CA ALA A 139 9.09 -3.02 -28.00
C ALA A 139 9.79 -2.58 -26.69
N LEU A 140 9.60 -1.34 -26.24
CA LEU A 140 10.18 -0.80 -25.00
C LEU A 140 9.25 -0.84 -23.78
N ALA A 141 7.96 -1.07 -24.00
CA ALA A 141 6.91 -1.13 -22.98
C ALA A 141 7.19 -2.14 -21.87
N ARG A 142 7.83 -3.27 -22.21
CA ARG A 142 8.32 -4.26 -21.25
C ARG A 142 9.56 -3.70 -20.54
N PRO A 143 9.55 -3.53 -19.20
CA PRO A 143 10.61 -2.80 -18.49
C PRO A 143 12.00 -3.44 -18.68
N GLY A 144 12.07 -4.77 -18.68
CA GLY A 144 13.27 -5.56 -18.98
C GLY A 144 13.46 -5.88 -20.46
N THR A 145 13.27 -4.92 -21.37
CA THR A 145 13.73 -5.02 -22.77
C THR A 145 14.75 -3.92 -23.08
N SER A 146 15.96 -4.31 -23.48
CA SER A 146 17.05 -3.37 -23.81
C SER A 146 16.81 -2.68 -25.15
N TYR A 147 17.53 -1.58 -25.43
CA TYR A 147 17.40 -0.91 -26.72
C TYR A 147 17.83 -1.80 -27.90
N ARG A 148 18.78 -2.72 -27.71
CA ARG A 148 19.19 -3.70 -28.73
C ARG A 148 18.10 -4.75 -28.96
N GLU A 149 17.61 -5.38 -27.88
CA GLU A 149 16.52 -6.37 -27.95
C GLU A 149 15.22 -5.82 -28.57
N ALA A 150 14.95 -4.52 -28.40
CA ALA A 150 13.82 -3.85 -29.04
C ALA A 150 14.08 -3.56 -30.52
N ALA A 151 15.30 -3.15 -30.88
CA ALA A 151 15.70 -2.85 -32.26
C ALA A 151 15.74 -4.12 -33.12
N GLU A 152 16.28 -5.21 -32.57
CA GLU A 152 16.32 -6.55 -33.18
C GLU A 152 14.91 -7.08 -33.50
N LYS A 153 13.96 -7.00 -32.55
CA LYS A 153 12.57 -7.43 -32.74
C LYS A 153 11.82 -6.64 -33.83
N LEU A 154 12.18 -5.37 -34.01
CA LEU A 154 11.55 -4.48 -34.98
C LEU A 154 12.27 -4.45 -36.34
N GLY A 155 13.43 -5.11 -36.48
CA GLY A 155 14.25 -5.04 -37.69
C GLY A 155 14.81 -3.64 -37.99
N VAL A 156 15.03 -2.81 -36.97
CA VAL A 156 15.48 -1.41 -37.12
C VAL A 156 16.82 -1.15 -36.45
N HIS A 157 17.49 -0.05 -36.82
CA HIS A 157 18.71 0.38 -36.14
C HIS A 157 18.41 0.89 -34.71
N VAL A 158 19.31 0.61 -33.76
CA VAL A 158 19.15 0.91 -32.33
C VAL A 158 18.89 2.41 -32.03
N GLU A 159 19.43 3.31 -32.85
CA GLU A 159 19.19 4.75 -32.69
C GLU A 159 17.75 5.17 -32.99
N LYS A 160 17.00 4.44 -33.83
CA LYS A 160 15.55 4.70 -34.03
C LYS A 160 14.78 4.43 -32.73
N VAL A 161 15.16 3.36 -32.03
CA VAL A 161 14.57 2.96 -30.74
C VAL A 161 14.97 3.92 -29.62
N LYS A 162 16.23 4.36 -29.55
CA LYS A 162 16.67 5.39 -28.58
C LYS A 162 15.99 6.73 -28.81
N ARG A 163 15.81 7.15 -30.06
CA ARG A 163 15.13 8.41 -30.40
C ARG A 163 13.67 8.38 -29.92
N ALA A 164 12.94 7.32 -30.27
CA ALA A 164 11.58 7.11 -29.76
C ALA A 164 11.54 7.06 -28.22
N ALA A 165 12.52 6.43 -27.56
CA ALA A 165 12.61 6.43 -26.10
C ALA A 165 12.74 7.85 -25.50
N HIS A 166 13.52 8.74 -26.13
CA HIS A 166 13.61 10.15 -25.72
C HIS A 166 12.33 10.93 -26.02
N GLU A 167 11.64 10.68 -27.14
CA GLU A 167 10.33 11.27 -27.47
C GLU A 167 9.18 10.77 -26.56
N LEU A 168 9.35 9.61 -25.92
CA LEU A 168 8.39 8.99 -25.00
C LEU A 168 8.66 9.31 -23.53
N GLY A 169 9.92 9.47 -23.15
CA GLY A 169 10.33 9.84 -21.78
C GLY A 169 10.53 11.34 -21.53
N GLY A 170 10.28 12.16 -22.56
CA GLY A 170 10.49 13.61 -22.58
C GLY A 170 11.93 14.00 -22.93
N GLN A 171 12.11 15.17 -23.58
CA GLN A 171 13.47 15.65 -23.81
C GLN A 171 14.14 15.98 -22.47
N LYS A 172 15.45 15.72 -22.39
CA LYS A 172 16.21 15.63 -21.12
C LYS A 172 16.00 16.80 -20.17
N GLN A 173 15.91 18.03 -20.72
CA GLN A 173 15.77 19.25 -19.93
C GLN A 173 14.31 19.71 -19.71
N GLU A 174 13.34 19.13 -20.42
CA GLU A 174 11.92 19.52 -20.32
C GLU A 174 11.26 18.91 -19.08
N VAL A 175 11.37 17.58 -18.94
CA VAL A 175 10.70 16.82 -17.86
C VAL A 175 11.53 16.75 -16.58
N TRP A 176 12.86 16.79 -16.69
CA TRP A 176 13.75 16.56 -15.55
C TRP A 176 14.46 17.82 -15.09
N SER A 177 14.65 17.91 -13.77
CA SER A 177 15.51 18.83 -13.04
C SER A 177 16.68 18.02 -12.47
N LEU A 178 17.90 18.53 -12.56
CA LEU A 178 19.11 17.78 -12.18
C LEU A 178 19.68 18.34 -10.87
N LEU A 179 19.73 17.50 -9.84
CA LEU A 179 20.40 17.77 -8.58
C LEU A 179 21.83 17.22 -8.66
N GLN A 180 22.81 18.13 -8.75
CA GLN A 180 24.24 17.80 -8.78
C GLN A 180 24.79 17.73 -7.35
N MET A 181 25.29 16.56 -6.92
CA MET A 181 25.89 16.38 -5.59
C MET A 181 27.42 16.30 -5.64
N ALA A 182 27.96 15.63 -6.65
CA ALA A 182 29.38 15.54 -6.99
C ALA A 182 29.49 15.29 -8.51
N GLU A 183 30.68 15.33 -9.10
CA GLU A 183 30.86 15.22 -10.57
C GLU A 183 30.05 14.06 -11.18
N ASN A 184 30.24 12.84 -10.68
CA ASN A 184 29.56 11.63 -11.15
C ASN A 184 28.30 11.25 -10.34
N ALA A 185 27.78 12.17 -9.52
CA ALA A 185 26.56 11.99 -8.73
C ALA A 185 25.51 13.05 -9.10
N ILE A 186 24.64 12.72 -10.05
CA ILE A 186 23.44 13.49 -10.41
C ILE A 186 22.19 12.67 -10.12
N ILE A 187 21.22 13.31 -9.48
CA ILE A 187 19.86 12.78 -9.27
C ILE A 187 18.91 13.55 -10.20
N ALA A 188 18.12 12.82 -10.99
CA ALA A 188 17.05 13.40 -11.80
C ALA A 188 15.76 13.46 -10.99
N VAL A 189 15.09 14.62 -11.04
CA VAL A 189 13.91 14.95 -10.25
C VAL A 189 12.86 15.54 -11.19
N ALA A 190 11.66 14.96 -11.23
CA ALA A 190 10.65 15.35 -12.21
C ALA A 190 10.04 16.73 -11.94
N LYS A 191 9.80 17.47 -13.03
CA LYS A 191 8.91 18.63 -13.11
C LYS A 191 7.49 18.11 -13.34
N LEU A 192 6.67 18.12 -12.30
CA LEU A 192 5.29 17.60 -12.31
C LEU A 192 4.43 18.15 -13.46
N PRO A 193 4.44 19.45 -13.82
CA PRO A 193 3.65 19.94 -14.95
C PRO A 193 4.02 19.27 -16.27
N ALA A 194 5.33 19.07 -16.53
CA ALA A 194 5.82 18.42 -17.75
C ALA A 194 5.56 16.90 -17.73
N LEU A 195 5.82 16.23 -16.60
CA LEU A 195 5.57 14.80 -16.44
C LEU A 195 4.09 14.45 -16.58
N LEU A 196 3.20 15.20 -15.92
CA LEU A 196 1.75 14.94 -15.98
C LEU A 196 1.18 15.26 -17.35
N THR A 197 1.68 16.31 -18.03
CA THR A 197 1.29 16.61 -19.42
C THR A 197 1.75 15.50 -20.38
N LEU A 198 2.98 15.01 -20.27
CA LEU A 198 3.50 13.88 -21.05
C LEU A 198 2.66 12.61 -20.83
N LEU A 199 2.38 12.26 -19.56
CA LEU A 199 1.56 11.11 -19.19
C LEU A 199 0.14 11.21 -19.77
N CYS A 200 -0.50 12.38 -19.69
CA CYS A 200 -1.85 12.60 -20.21
C CYS A 200 -1.91 12.63 -21.74
N ALA A 201 -0.97 13.31 -22.41
CA ALA A 201 -0.95 13.45 -23.86
C ALA A 201 -0.84 12.10 -24.59
N ARG A 202 -0.10 11.14 -24.01
CA ARG A 202 0.01 9.76 -24.51
C ARG A 202 -1.06 8.81 -23.95
N THR A 203 -1.86 9.24 -22.97
CA THR A 203 -2.85 8.39 -22.27
C THR A 203 -4.19 9.12 -22.14
N PRO A 204 -5.04 9.14 -23.20
CA PRO A 204 -6.33 9.84 -23.18
C PRO A 204 -7.26 9.41 -22.03
N ALA A 205 -7.14 8.16 -21.60
CA ALA A 205 -7.82 7.61 -20.44
C ALA A 205 -7.43 8.27 -19.11
N LEU A 206 -6.14 8.63 -18.94
CA LEU A 206 -5.63 9.36 -17.76
C LEU A 206 -5.99 10.84 -17.84
N PHE A 207 -5.90 11.44 -19.02
CA PHE A 207 -6.38 12.81 -19.28
C PHE A 207 -7.84 12.96 -18.86
N GLU A 208 -8.71 12.05 -19.31
CA GLU A 208 -10.14 12.04 -18.97
C GLU A 208 -10.40 11.74 -17.48
N ALA A 209 -9.54 10.98 -16.81
CA ALA A 209 -9.61 10.78 -15.35
C ALA A 209 -9.30 12.09 -14.60
N PHE A 210 -8.18 12.76 -14.91
CA PHE A 210 -7.83 14.06 -14.33
C PHE A 210 -8.87 15.14 -14.65
N ARG A 211 -9.40 15.18 -15.87
CA ARG A 211 -10.43 16.15 -16.28
C ARG A 211 -11.71 15.99 -15.46
N LYS A 212 -12.15 14.76 -15.20
CA LYS A 212 -13.28 14.49 -14.29
C LYS A 212 -12.98 14.88 -12.85
N ALA A 213 -11.80 14.52 -12.33
CA ALA A 213 -11.39 14.89 -10.98
C ALA A 213 -11.36 16.41 -10.80
N ALA A 214 -10.78 17.17 -11.74
CA ALA A 214 -10.74 18.64 -11.71
C ALA A 214 -12.15 19.27 -11.74
N VAL A 215 -13.05 18.75 -12.59
CA VAL A 215 -14.46 19.19 -12.64
C VAL A 215 -15.20 18.87 -11.33
N GLN A 216 -14.95 17.71 -10.71
CA GLN A 216 -15.53 17.33 -9.42
C GLN A 216 -14.97 18.15 -8.24
N ALA A 217 -13.70 18.56 -8.32
CA ALA A 217 -13.05 19.39 -7.31
C ALA A 217 -13.51 20.86 -7.33
N ALA A 218 -14.16 21.32 -8.41
CA ALA A 218 -14.67 22.67 -8.59
C ALA A 218 -13.60 23.75 -8.30
N GLU A 219 -12.61 23.85 -9.21
CA GLU A 219 -11.41 24.69 -9.14
C GLU A 219 -10.42 24.38 -7.99
N LYS A 220 -10.76 23.54 -7.00
CA LYS A 220 -9.84 23.17 -5.92
C LYS A 220 -8.67 22.31 -6.45
N PRO A 221 -7.43 22.53 -5.98
CA PRO A 221 -6.28 21.70 -6.35
C PRO A 221 -6.42 20.24 -5.86
N LEU A 222 -6.17 19.29 -6.76
CA LEU A 222 -6.18 17.84 -6.47
C LEU A 222 -5.05 17.42 -5.54
N SER A 223 -5.28 16.37 -4.74
CA SER A 223 -4.42 15.97 -3.64
C SER A 223 -3.42 14.90 -4.09
N LEU A 224 -2.16 15.30 -4.27
CA LEU A 224 -1.06 14.41 -4.60
C LEU A 224 -0.45 13.80 -3.33
N ILE A 225 -0.06 12.53 -3.42
CA ILE A 225 0.67 11.81 -2.38
C ILE A 225 2.01 11.30 -2.93
N LEU A 226 3.09 11.58 -2.21
CA LEU A 226 4.41 11.01 -2.48
C LEU A 226 4.57 9.67 -1.77
N SER A 227 5.36 8.77 -2.35
CA SER A 227 5.87 7.58 -1.65
C SER A 227 7.29 7.25 -2.11
N PHE A 228 8.08 6.67 -1.22
CA PHE A 228 9.46 6.28 -1.50
C PHE A 228 9.87 5.06 -0.66
N ASP A 229 10.61 4.16 -1.29
CA ASP A 229 11.09 2.90 -0.71
C ASP A 229 12.29 2.37 -1.55
N GLU A 230 13.07 1.45 -1.00
CA GLU A 230 14.27 0.89 -1.62
C GLU A 230 14.04 -0.46 -2.31
N ALA A 231 14.72 -0.68 -3.44
CA ALA A 231 14.73 -1.96 -4.13
C ALA A 231 16.12 -2.29 -4.68
N THR A 232 16.50 -3.56 -4.54
CA THR A 232 17.62 -4.17 -5.27
C THR A 232 17.11 -4.90 -6.51
N ALA A 233 17.70 -4.64 -7.67
CA ALA A 233 17.48 -5.35 -8.93
C ALA A 233 18.38 -6.60 -9.06
N GLY A 234 18.06 -7.49 -10.00
CA GLY A 234 18.76 -8.76 -10.17
C GLY A 234 18.31 -9.87 -9.21
N ASN A 235 19.23 -10.80 -8.93
CA ASN A 235 18.92 -12.05 -8.22
C ASN A 235 18.54 -11.79 -6.74
N VAL A 236 17.35 -12.20 -6.33
CA VAL A 236 16.87 -12.07 -4.94
C VAL A 236 17.68 -12.95 -3.95
N LEU A 237 18.26 -14.06 -4.43
CA LEU A 237 19.10 -14.96 -3.63
C LEU A 237 20.58 -14.50 -3.54
N ALA A 238 21.00 -13.62 -4.45
CA ALA A 238 22.35 -13.04 -4.49
C ALA A 238 22.24 -11.55 -4.85
N PRO A 239 21.71 -10.72 -3.92
CA PRO A 239 21.40 -9.32 -4.19
C PRO A 239 22.67 -8.49 -4.33
N ASP A 240 22.88 -7.92 -5.52
CA ASP A 240 23.97 -6.97 -5.80
C ASP A 240 23.67 -5.61 -5.14
N PRO A 241 24.46 -5.14 -4.15
CA PRO A 241 24.22 -3.86 -3.47
C PRO A 241 24.35 -2.64 -4.40
N ALA A 242 25.07 -2.76 -5.51
CA ALA A 242 25.24 -1.67 -6.47
C ALA A 242 23.94 -1.47 -7.31
N LYS A 243 23.22 -2.56 -7.59
CA LYS A 243 21.87 -2.58 -8.17
C LYS A 243 20.75 -2.16 -7.19
N LYS A 244 21.08 -1.47 -6.08
CA LYS A 244 20.12 -0.94 -5.11
C LYS A 244 19.85 0.55 -5.34
N ALA A 245 18.57 0.94 -5.30
CA ALA A 245 18.15 2.34 -5.33
C ALA A 245 16.91 2.57 -4.47
N CYS A 246 16.72 3.82 -4.04
CA CYS A 246 15.44 4.36 -3.57
C CYS A 246 14.70 4.94 -4.78
N MET A 247 13.43 4.56 -4.98
CA MET A 247 12.57 5.16 -6.00
C MET A 247 11.57 6.08 -5.32
N VAL A 248 11.37 7.26 -5.90
CA VAL A 248 10.31 8.19 -5.47
C VAL A 248 9.18 8.15 -6.49
N TYR A 249 7.98 7.90 -6.00
CA TYR A 249 6.74 7.87 -6.78
C TYR A 249 5.76 8.95 -6.30
N ILE A 250 4.82 9.31 -7.16
CA ILE A 250 3.68 10.17 -6.82
C ILE A 250 2.38 9.61 -7.38
N ALA A 251 1.26 9.79 -6.67
CA ALA A 251 -0.09 9.46 -7.14
C ALA A 251 -1.07 10.59 -6.80
N CYS A 252 -2.29 10.53 -7.33
CA CYS A 252 -3.38 11.49 -7.06
C CYS A 252 -4.55 10.77 -6.39
N LYS A 253 -5.01 11.26 -5.22
CA LYS A 253 -6.13 10.70 -4.44
C LYS A 253 -7.38 10.55 -5.30
N GLU A 254 -7.71 11.59 -6.06
CA GLU A 254 -8.94 11.73 -6.84
C GLU A 254 -8.93 10.96 -8.16
N VAL A 255 -7.76 10.50 -8.63
CA VAL A 255 -7.62 9.56 -9.76
C VAL A 255 -7.54 8.11 -9.28
N GLY A 256 -7.00 7.88 -8.09
CA GLY A 256 -6.98 6.59 -7.39
C GLY A 256 -5.55 6.13 -7.02
N MET A 257 -5.40 5.54 -5.84
CA MET A 257 -4.11 5.13 -5.28
C MET A 257 -3.89 3.61 -5.25
N GLN A 258 -4.94 2.79 -5.32
CA GLN A 258 -4.88 1.34 -5.04
C GLN A 258 -4.29 0.48 -6.18
N ASN A 259 -3.66 1.06 -7.20
CA ASN A 259 -3.09 0.32 -8.33
C ASN A 259 -1.71 0.83 -8.74
N PRO A 260 -0.70 -0.05 -8.97
CA PRO A 260 0.66 0.35 -9.35
C PRO A 260 0.74 1.20 -10.63
N ALA A 261 -0.22 1.12 -11.55
CA ALA A 261 -0.24 1.94 -12.76
C ALA A 261 -0.47 3.44 -12.47
N LEU A 262 -1.19 3.77 -11.38
CA LEU A 262 -1.56 5.14 -11.01
C LEU A 262 -0.53 5.85 -10.12
N TRP A 263 0.56 5.16 -9.77
CA TRP A 263 1.76 5.77 -9.20
C TRP A 263 2.76 6.04 -10.32
N TRP A 264 3.35 7.23 -10.37
CA TRP A 264 4.26 7.66 -11.43
C TRP A 264 5.66 7.95 -10.86
N PRO A 265 6.76 7.52 -11.51
CA PRO A 265 8.12 7.74 -11.02
C PRO A 265 8.51 9.22 -11.17
N VAL A 266 8.98 9.84 -10.07
CA VAL A 266 9.45 11.23 -10.05
C VAL A 266 10.95 11.37 -9.74
N SER A 267 11.60 10.35 -9.17
CA SER A 267 13.06 10.29 -9.01
C SER A 267 13.53 8.85 -8.77
N VAL A 268 14.80 8.56 -9.07
CA VAL A 268 15.48 7.30 -8.72
C VAL A 268 16.88 7.62 -8.18
N VAL A 269 17.11 7.34 -6.89
CA VAL A 269 18.34 7.68 -6.17
C VAL A 269 19.12 6.39 -5.89
N ARG A 270 20.29 6.23 -6.50
CA ARG A 270 21.13 5.03 -6.30
C ARG A 270 21.67 4.99 -4.85
N ALA A 271 21.76 3.79 -4.27
CA ALA A 271 22.02 3.64 -2.83
C ALA A 271 23.43 4.08 -2.39
N ASP A 272 24.40 4.06 -3.30
CA ASP A 272 25.72 4.66 -3.11
C ASP A 272 25.66 6.19 -3.04
N ILE A 273 24.89 6.85 -3.93
CA ILE A 273 24.66 8.30 -3.88
C ILE A 273 23.94 8.67 -2.59
N MET A 274 22.92 7.90 -2.19
CA MET A 274 22.24 8.07 -0.91
C MET A 274 23.22 8.01 0.27
N LYS A 275 24.10 7.00 0.31
CA LYS A 275 25.07 6.79 1.39
C LYS A 275 26.22 7.82 1.41
N HIS A 276 26.82 8.10 0.25
CA HIS A 276 28.11 8.79 0.13
C HIS A 276 27.99 10.28 -0.22
N HIS A 277 26.83 10.73 -0.71
CA HIS A 277 26.61 12.13 -1.09
C HIS A 277 25.39 12.78 -0.43
N LEU A 278 24.37 12.00 -0.06
CA LEU A 278 23.23 12.49 0.73
C LEU A 278 23.34 12.15 2.23
N HIS A 279 24.41 11.46 2.68
CA HIS A 279 24.58 11.00 4.06
C HIS A 279 23.41 10.16 4.64
N GLY A 280 22.59 9.54 3.78
CA GLY A 280 21.35 8.87 4.17
C GLY A 280 20.15 9.80 4.36
N ASN A 281 20.17 11.01 3.82
CA ASN A 281 19.13 12.03 3.94
C ASN A 281 18.36 12.23 2.62
N LEU A 282 17.22 11.56 2.48
CA LEU A 282 16.30 11.76 1.36
C LEU A 282 15.65 13.17 1.38
N GLY A 283 15.64 13.84 2.54
CA GLY A 283 15.13 15.20 2.70
C GLY A 283 15.80 16.22 1.78
N ILE A 284 17.08 16.03 1.43
CA ILE A 284 17.80 16.88 0.46
C ILE A 284 17.14 16.78 -0.94
N VAL A 285 16.72 15.58 -1.34
CA VAL A 285 16.07 15.33 -2.65
C VAL A 285 14.64 15.88 -2.64
N LEU A 286 13.91 15.72 -1.54
CA LEU A 286 12.57 16.31 -1.38
C LEU A 286 12.63 17.85 -1.41
N ARG A 287 13.62 18.45 -0.75
CA ARG A 287 13.91 19.89 -0.79
C ARG A 287 14.17 20.40 -2.22
N HIS A 288 14.87 19.63 -3.05
CA HIS A 288 15.07 19.95 -4.48
C HIS A 288 13.81 19.73 -5.32
N PHE A 289 13.03 18.69 -5.02
CA PHE A 289 11.75 18.41 -5.66
C PHE A 289 10.73 19.52 -5.43
N LEU A 290 10.66 20.08 -4.22
CA LEU A 290 9.80 21.22 -3.89
C LEU A 290 10.24 22.49 -4.63
N ARG A 291 11.55 22.79 -4.68
CA ARG A 291 12.07 23.92 -5.50
C ARG A 291 11.84 23.73 -7.00
N THR A 292 11.83 22.48 -7.48
CA THR A 292 11.50 22.13 -8.87
C THR A 292 9.99 22.24 -9.15
N ASN A 293 9.15 22.19 -8.12
CA ASN A 293 7.69 22.17 -8.22
C ASN A 293 7.03 23.07 -7.15
N PRO A 294 7.19 24.41 -7.23
CA PRO A 294 6.67 25.33 -6.22
C PRO A 294 5.15 25.21 -6.06
N ALA A 295 4.66 25.26 -4.82
CA ALA A 295 3.25 25.05 -4.53
C ALA A 295 2.35 26.10 -5.20
N GLU A 296 2.84 27.33 -5.37
CA GLU A 296 2.18 28.44 -6.06
C GLU A 296 1.92 28.08 -7.54
N GLN A 297 2.88 27.45 -8.21
CA GLN A 297 2.73 26.99 -9.59
C GLN A 297 1.75 25.80 -9.69
N LEU A 298 1.88 24.82 -8.78
CA LEU A 298 1.02 23.64 -8.77
C LEU A 298 -0.45 23.97 -8.47
N THR A 299 -0.69 24.90 -7.53
CA THR A 299 -2.04 25.29 -7.09
C THR A 299 -2.68 26.36 -7.97
N GLY A 300 -1.91 27.29 -8.55
CA GLY A 300 -2.40 28.17 -9.61
C GLY A 300 -2.82 27.39 -10.86
N GLY A 301 -2.03 26.35 -11.20
CA GLY A 301 -2.35 25.34 -12.20
C GLY A 301 -1.59 25.51 -13.51
N PHE A 302 -1.66 24.46 -14.33
CA PHE A 302 -1.00 24.40 -15.64
C PHE A 302 -1.92 23.77 -16.69
N LEU A 303 -1.74 24.15 -17.96
CA LEU A 303 -2.52 23.63 -19.06
C LEU A 303 -2.10 22.20 -19.38
N VAL A 304 -3.06 21.27 -19.33
CA VAL A 304 -2.87 19.88 -19.80
C VAL A 304 -3.58 19.70 -21.13
N GLN A 305 -2.90 19.06 -22.08
CA GLN A 305 -3.40 18.77 -23.42
C GLN A 305 -3.51 17.26 -23.64
N GLY A 306 -4.57 16.83 -24.33
CA GLY A 306 -4.83 15.43 -24.70
C GLY A 306 -5.03 15.34 -26.21
N ALA A 307 -4.60 14.23 -26.83
CA ALA A 307 -4.69 14.05 -28.28
C ALA A 307 -6.16 14.15 -28.76
N GLY A 308 -6.49 15.22 -29.50
CA GLY A 308 -7.84 15.48 -30.00
C GLY A 308 -8.87 15.91 -28.95
N GLN A 309 -8.45 16.22 -27.71
CA GLN A 309 -9.36 16.58 -26.61
C GLN A 309 -9.20 18.06 -26.23
N GLN A 310 -10.29 18.73 -25.83
CA GLN A 310 -10.22 20.10 -25.33
C GLN A 310 -9.33 20.18 -24.08
N PRO A 311 -8.30 21.04 -24.06
CA PRO A 311 -7.37 21.15 -22.94
C PRO A 311 -8.02 21.83 -21.74
N PHE A 312 -7.48 21.60 -20.54
CA PHE A 312 -7.98 22.19 -19.30
C PHE A 312 -6.84 22.55 -18.35
N ILE A 313 -7.11 23.41 -17.37
CA ILE A 313 -6.16 23.76 -16.32
C ILE A 313 -6.22 22.70 -15.23
N LEU A 314 -5.12 21.96 -15.05
CA LEU A 314 -4.95 21.03 -13.94
C LEU A 314 -4.30 21.78 -12.77
N ARG A 315 -4.96 21.73 -11.60
CA ARG A 315 -4.44 22.25 -10.32
C ARG A 315 -4.18 21.09 -9.38
N VAL A 316 -3.04 21.10 -8.71
CA VAL A 316 -2.60 20.02 -7.81
C VAL A 316 -1.87 20.59 -6.60
N ARG A 317 -1.75 19.79 -5.53
CA ARG A 317 -0.94 20.11 -4.35
C ARG A 317 -0.36 18.85 -3.75
N ILE A 318 0.90 18.89 -3.33
CA ILE A 318 1.49 17.83 -2.51
C ILE A 318 0.78 17.90 -1.15
N SER A 319 0.09 16.82 -0.77
CA SER A 319 -0.84 16.81 0.38
C SER A 319 -0.53 15.72 1.39
N ALA A 320 0.31 14.76 1.04
CA ALA A 320 0.74 13.68 1.91
C ALA A 320 2.05 13.05 1.41
N VAL A 321 2.76 12.37 2.32
CA VAL A 321 3.88 11.47 2.04
C VAL A 321 3.60 10.16 2.77
N ILE A 322 3.69 9.01 2.11
CA ILE A 322 3.58 7.69 2.76
C ILE A 322 4.80 6.82 2.47
N ALA A 323 5.45 6.34 3.52
CA ALA A 323 6.62 5.48 3.40
C ALA A 323 6.77 4.58 4.64
N ASP A 324 7.72 3.65 4.56
CA ASP A 324 8.14 2.82 5.69
C ASP A 324 8.84 3.68 6.78
N GLY A 325 8.96 3.13 7.99
CA GLY A 325 9.57 3.84 9.12
C GLY A 325 11.04 4.22 8.94
N GLU A 326 11.81 3.50 8.12
CA GLU A 326 13.21 3.81 7.83
C GLU A 326 13.35 4.88 6.74
N ALA A 327 12.53 4.84 5.68
CA ALA A 327 12.55 5.87 4.66
C ALA A 327 11.92 7.18 5.14
N LEU A 328 10.88 7.13 5.99
CA LEU A 328 10.39 8.31 6.74
C LEU A 328 11.51 8.93 7.58
N ARG A 329 12.27 8.09 8.31
CA ARG A 329 13.43 8.52 9.08
C ARG A 329 14.47 9.24 8.20
N GLN A 330 14.76 8.71 7.01
CA GLN A 330 15.67 9.34 6.03
C GLN A 330 15.13 10.65 5.45
N SER A 331 13.81 10.84 5.35
CA SER A 331 13.21 12.08 4.82
C SER A 331 13.10 13.24 5.82
N LEU A 332 12.92 12.91 7.11
CA LEU A 332 12.75 13.85 8.22
C LEU A 332 14.02 13.98 9.10
N SER A 333 15.19 13.65 8.56
CA SER A 333 16.49 13.66 9.26
C SER A 333 16.49 12.95 10.64
N CYS A 334 15.59 11.99 10.87
CA CYS A 334 15.47 11.37 12.19
C CYS A 334 16.66 10.41 12.47
N LYS A 335 17.02 10.27 13.75
CA LYS A 335 18.15 9.43 14.19
C LYS A 335 17.77 7.96 14.42
N GLY A 336 16.46 7.66 14.43
CA GLY A 336 15.92 6.30 14.45
C GLY A 336 16.38 5.48 15.66
N ALA A 337 16.84 4.24 15.42
CA ALA A 337 17.27 3.34 16.49
C ALA A 337 18.47 3.84 17.32
N ALA A 338 19.24 4.79 16.77
CA ALA A 338 20.37 5.47 17.43
C ALA A 338 19.97 6.79 18.14
N GLY A 339 18.67 7.13 18.15
CA GLY A 339 18.12 8.21 18.96
C GLY A 339 17.21 7.70 20.08
N LEU A 340 16.82 8.62 20.97
CA LEU A 340 15.88 8.38 22.06
C LEU A 340 14.42 8.41 21.59
N LYS A 341 14.11 9.19 20.54
CA LYS A 341 12.77 9.35 19.95
C LYS A 341 12.53 8.35 18.80
N PRO A 342 11.60 7.39 18.94
CA PRO A 342 11.27 6.43 17.90
C PRO A 342 10.08 6.86 17.01
N CYS A 343 9.45 8.00 17.29
CA CYS A 343 8.33 8.54 16.53
C CYS A 343 8.47 10.06 16.38
N HIS A 344 8.14 10.59 15.20
CA HIS A 344 8.16 12.03 14.93
C HIS A 344 6.84 12.72 15.32
N MET A 345 5.76 11.95 15.54
CA MET A 345 4.42 12.45 15.87
C MET A 345 4.17 12.63 17.39
N CYS A 346 5.09 12.19 18.25
CA CYS A 346 4.91 12.19 19.71
C CYS A 346 6.05 12.89 20.47
N LYS A 347 5.68 13.83 21.35
CA LYS A 347 6.61 14.61 22.19
C LYS A 347 7.23 13.80 23.32
N ASN A 348 6.44 12.93 23.94
CA ASN A 348 6.79 12.28 25.21
C ASN A 348 7.10 10.79 25.09
N VAL A 349 6.84 10.17 23.92
CA VAL A 349 7.12 8.75 23.67
C VAL A 349 8.61 8.56 23.34
N ILE A 350 9.31 7.76 24.15
CA ILE A 350 10.73 7.43 24.00
C ILE A 350 10.95 5.94 23.71
N LYS A 351 12.22 5.58 23.44
CA LYS A 351 12.67 4.21 23.21
C LYS A 351 12.33 3.30 24.38
N LYS A 352 11.96 2.05 24.06
CA LYS A 352 11.50 1.03 25.01
C LYS A 352 12.48 0.78 26.15
N ASN A 353 11.97 0.59 27.38
CA ASN A 353 12.75 0.29 28.58
C ASN A 353 13.90 1.29 28.86
N HIS A 354 13.80 2.54 28.42
CA HIS A 354 14.82 3.56 28.71
C HIS A 354 14.72 4.03 30.17
N GLU A 355 15.84 4.32 30.84
CA GLU A 355 15.89 4.74 32.25
C GLU A 355 15.04 6.00 32.55
N MET A 356 14.86 6.86 31.54
CA MET A 356 14.03 8.07 31.62
C MET A 356 12.52 7.80 31.51
N THR A 357 12.07 6.55 31.38
CA THR A 357 10.64 6.22 31.32
C THR A 357 9.99 6.47 32.69
N GLY A 358 8.86 7.17 32.74
CA GLY A 358 8.22 7.62 33.98
C GLY A 358 8.86 8.87 34.60
N SER A 359 9.98 9.36 34.06
CA SER A 359 10.56 10.64 34.50
C SER A 359 9.70 11.84 34.08
N LEU A 360 10.08 13.04 34.54
CA LEU A 360 9.28 14.28 34.40
C LEU A 360 7.84 14.11 34.91
N GLN A 361 7.69 13.63 36.17
CA GLN A 361 6.39 13.41 36.81
C GLN A 361 5.46 12.43 36.04
N GLY A 362 6.05 11.41 35.40
CA GLY A 362 5.31 10.45 34.57
C GLY A 362 5.07 10.90 33.13
N TYR A 363 5.48 12.11 32.74
CA TYR A 363 5.27 12.62 31.39
C TYR A 363 5.96 11.78 30.32
N LEU A 364 7.21 11.33 30.54
CA LEU A 364 7.90 10.48 29.55
C LEU A 364 7.36 9.05 29.59
N GLN A 365 6.83 8.61 28.45
CA GLN A 365 6.24 7.29 28.21
C GLN A 365 7.12 6.52 27.24
N ASP A 366 7.11 5.19 27.23
CA ASP A 366 7.80 4.42 26.18
C ASP A 366 6.80 3.85 25.15
N ILE A 367 7.31 3.22 24.08
CA ILE A 367 6.49 2.63 23.00
C ILE A 367 5.56 1.47 23.42
N SER A 368 5.55 1.05 24.69
CA SER A 368 4.58 0.09 25.24
C SER A 368 3.31 0.74 25.80
N SER A 369 3.33 2.06 26.01
CA SER A 369 2.16 2.83 26.47
C SER A 369 1.02 2.85 25.43
N LEU A 370 -0.17 3.29 25.88
CA LEU A 370 -1.36 3.48 25.04
C LEU A 370 -1.60 4.97 24.72
N PRO A 371 -2.33 5.30 23.62
CA PRO A 371 -2.50 6.68 23.15
C PRO A 371 -3.01 7.71 24.17
N GLY A 372 -3.74 7.27 25.20
CA GLY A 372 -4.29 8.15 26.24
C GLY A 372 -3.25 8.87 27.11
N SER A 373 -1.98 8.47 27.08
CA SER A 373 -0.87 9.16 27.76
C SER A 373 0.09 9.88 26.81
N TRP A 374 -0.21 10.00 25.51
CA TRP A 374 0.70 10.58 24.53
C TRP A 374 0.42 12.08 24.31
N ASP A 375 1.49 12.86 24.30
CA ASP A 375 1.49 14.25 23.87
C ASP A 375 1.94 14.35 22.42
N ARG A 376 1.22 15.13 21.61
CA ARG A 376 1.38 15.18 20.16
C ARG A 376 2.38 16.27 19.74
N MET A 377 3.27 15.89 18.83
CA MET A 377 4.16 16.82 18.15
C MET A 377 3.37 17.58 17.06
N THR A 378 3.48 18.90 17.05
CA THR A 378 3.06 19.75 15.92
C THR A 378 4.27 20.06 15.02
N ASP A 379 4.02 20.73 13.90
CA ASP A 379 5.08 21.14 12.98
C ASP A 379 5.93 22.25 13.60
N GLU A 380 5.29 23.18 14.32
CA GLU A 380 5.91 24.27 15.06
C GLU A 380 6.90 23.75 16.11
N ASP A 381 6.55 22.71 16.89
CA ASP A 381 7.47 22.11 17.87
C ASP A 381 8.76 21.59 17.21
N ILE A 382 8.65 21.01 16.01
CA ILE A 382 9.78 20.50 15.24
C ILE A 382 10.58 21.66 14.63
N PHE A 383 9.92 22.73 14.18
CA PHE A 383 10.57 23.90 13.61
C PHE A 383 11.36 24.70 14.66
N ASP A 384 10.76 24.94 15.83
CA ASP A 384 11.40 25.58 16.97
C ASP A 384 12.61 24.75 17.44
N PHE A 385 12.46 23.43 17.52
CA PHE A 385 13.60 22.55 17.81
C PHE A 385 14.70 22.67 16.74
N CYS A 386 14.36 22.64 15.45
CA CYS A 386 15.35 22.72 14.37
C CYS A 386 16.12 24.06 14.38
N ASP A 387 15.44 25.17 14.70
CA ASP A 387 16.04 26.50 14.76
C ASP A 387 16.82 26.74 16.06
N GLU A 388 16.43 26.10 17.18
CA GLU A 388 17.26 25.97 18.40
C GLU A 388 18.52 25.14 18.12
N GLN A 389 18.39 23.96 17.49
CA GLN A 389 19.50 23.08 17.13
C GLN A 389 20.50 23.81 16.21
N ARG A 390 20.02 24.63 15.25
CA ARG A 390 20.89 25.49 14.42
C ARG A 390 21.69 26.49 15.24
N ARG A 391 21.05 27.16 16.21
CA ARG A 391 21.73 28.09 17.13
C ARG A 391 22.74 27.37 18.02
N ARG A 392 22.40 26.19 18.53
CA ARG A 392 23.26 25.38 19.40
C ARG A 392 24.46 24.79 18.71
N LYS A 393 24.36 24.43 17.42
CA LYS A 393 25.50 23.95 16.62
C LYS A 393 26.68 24.95 16.57
N MET A 394 26.40 26.25 16.76
CA MET A 394 27.42 27.30 16.75
C MET A 394 28.11 27.51 18.12
N VAL A 395 27.61 26.90 19.21
CA VAL A 395 28.12 27.12 20.59
C VAL A 395 28.44 25.84 21.36
N LEU A 396 27.85 24.69 20.99
CA LEU A 396 28.13 23.40 21.62
C LEU A 396 29.37 22.73 21.04
N SER A 397 30.06 21.94 21.86
CA SER A 397 31.13 21.07 21.37
C SER A 397 30.57 19.96 20.47
N ALA A 398 31.39 19.45 19.55
CA ALA A 398 30.99 18.37 18.65
C ALA A 398 30.61 17.05 19.36
N ALA A 399 30.91 16.90 20.66
CA ALA A 399 30.43 15.80 21.49
C ALA A 399 29.02 16.10 22.03
N ALA A 400 28.85 17.23 22.74
CA ALA A 400 27.56 17.64 23.31
C ALA A 400 26.46 17.80 22.24
N PHE A 401 26.83 18.25 21.04
CA PHE A 401 25.87 18.37 19.93
C PHE A 401 25.38 17.01 19.41
N ARG A 402 26.24 15.97 19.36
CA ARG A 402 25.82 14.60 19.00
C ARG A 402 24.92 13.98 20.07
N GLU A 403 25.10 14.36 21.32
CA GLU A 403 24.25 13.97 22.44
C GLU A 403 22.87 14.63 22.33
N GLU A 404 22.81 15.93 22.04
CA GLU A 404 21.55 16.65 21.78
C GLU A 404 20.75 16.02 20.63
N GLU A 405 21.38 15.74 19.48
CA GLU A 405 20.76 14.98 18.39
C GLU A 405 20.23 13.60 18.84
N THR A 406 20.89 12.95 19.80
CA THR A 406 20.49 11.63 20.33
C THR A 406 19.26 11.76 21.21
N LEU A 407 19.23 12.73 22.12
CA LEU A 407 18.11 13.00 23.02
C LEU A 407 16.86 13.50 22.28
N ALA A 408 17.06 14.38 21.29
CA ALA A 408 15.98 14.86 20.42
C ALA A 408 15.56 13.82 19.36
N GLY A 409 16.48 12.97 18.92
CA GLY A 409 16.26 11.99 17.84
C GLY A 409 16.22 12.60 16.44
N ILE A 410 16.76 13.81 16.25
CA ILE A 410 16.88 14.50 14.96
C ILE A 410 18.35 14.83 14.70
N VAL A 411 18.86 14.42 13.55
CA VAL A 411 20.21 14.70 13.04
C VAL A 411 20.22 16.08 12.38
N PHE A 412 21.23 16.89 12.65
CA PHE A 412 21.34 18.20 11.98
C PHE A 412 21.99 18.06 10.60
N ASP A 413 21.26 18.47 9.58
CA ASP A 413 21.77 18.62 8.22
C ASP A 413 21.15 19.88 7.59
N GLU A 414 22.01 20.85 7.27
CA GLU A 414 21.65 22.16 6.74
C GLU A 414 21.00 22.09 5.34
N GLN A 415 21.26 21.02 4.59
CA GLN A 415 20.64 20.80 3.28
C GLN A 415 19.34 19.98 3.37
N SER A 416 18.91 19.57 4.56
CA SER A 416 17.72 18.74 4.75
C SER A 416 16.40 19.51 4.63
N LEU A 417 15.32 18.75 4.41
CA LEU A 417 13.97 19.30 4.28
C LEU A 417 13.54 20.14 5.50
N ILE A 418 13.75 19.61 6.71
CA ILE A 418 13.26 20.21 7.97
C ILE A 418 14.10 21.42 8.45
N GLN A 419 15.35 21.52 7.99
CA GLN A 419 16.24 22.64 8.31
C GLN A 419 16.07 23.82 7.32
N ASP A 420 15.59 23.57 6.10
CA ASP A 420 15.27 24.62 5.14
C ASP A 420 13.92 25.30 5.49
N GLN A 421 14.00 26.57 5.93
CA GLN A 421 12.85 27.33 6.42
C GLN A 421 11.70 27.46 5.42
N TRP A 422 11.96 27.44 4.10
CA TRP A 422 10.91 27.45 3.09
C TRP A 422 10.38 26.04 2.84
N ALA A 423 11.26 25.07 2.57
CA ALA A 423 10.84 23.73 2.16
C ALA A 423 10.05 22.99 3.26
N ARG A 424 10.39 23.21 4.54
CA ARG A 424 9.65 22.65 5.69
C ARG A 424 8.21 23.17 5.81
N LEU A 425 7.91 24.37 5.30
CA LEU A 425 6.56 24.93 5.25
C LEU A 425 5.74 24.38 4.06
N GLN A 426 6.42 24.00 2.97
CA GLN A 426 5.78 23.42 1.78
C GLN A 426 5.48 21.92 1.95
N LEU A 427 6.24 21.23 2.81
CA LEU A 427 6.06 19.81 3.11
C LEU A 427 6.34 19.54 4.60
N PRO A 428 5.45 19.98 5.52
CA PRO A 428 5.67 19.88 6.95
C PRO A 428 5.55 18.43 7.46
N PRO A 429 6.20 18.09 8.59
CA PRO A 429 6.17 16.76 9.21
C PRO A 429 4.77 16.13 9.38
N SER A 430 3.73 16.92 9.63
CA SER A 430 2.35 16.44 9.79
C SER A 430 1.72 15.84 8.53
N LEU A 431 2.31 16.04 7.35
CA LEU A 431 1.92 15.39 6.10
C LEU A 431 2.58 14.00 5.91
N PHE A 432 3.51 13.62 6.77
CA PHE A 432 4.21 12.33 6.69
C PHE A 432 3.42 11.25 7.43
N MET A 433 3.11 10.18 6.70
CA MET A 433 2.23 9.10 7.12
C MET A 433 3.01 7.80 7.22
N TYR A 434 2.89 7.12 8.36
CA TYR A 434 3.38 5.76 8.52
C TYR A 434 2.58 4.79 7.64
N ASP A 435 3.29 3.95 6.89
CA ASP A 435 2.68 2.90 6.08
C ASP A 435 2.15 1.71 6.89
N PHE A 436 0.90 1.34 6.64
CA PHE A 436 0.21 0.25 7.34
C PHE A 436 0.65 -1.14 6.84
N LEU A 437 1.07 -1.27 5.58
CA LEU A 437 1.61 -2.52 5.05
C LEU A 437 2.87 -2.92 5.83
N HIS A 438 3.79 -1.97 6.01
CA HIS A 438 5.03 -2.17 6.75
C HIS A 438 4.82 -2.27 8.26
N ILE A 439 3.85 -1.55 8.84
CA ILE A 439 3.52 -1.69 10.26
C ILE A 439 3.04 -3.10 10.62
N TYR A 440 2.16 -3.69 9.81
CA TYR A 440 1.57 -5.00 10.12
C TYR A 440 2.30 -6.17 9.46
N PHE A 441 2.49 -6.13 8.14
CA PHE A 441 2.65 -7.33 7.31
C PHE A 441 4.07 -7.60 6.79
N THR A 442 5.01 -6.64 6.87
CA THR A 442 6.43 -6.89 6.51
C THR A 442 7.25 -7.36 7.72
N LYS A 443 8.53 -7.72 7.52
CA LYS A 443 9.43 -8.26 8.56
C LYS A 443 9.38 -7.40 9.84
N GLY A 444 9.16 -8.05 10.98
CA GLY A 444 9.11 -7.40 12.29
C GLY A 444 7.91 -6.46 12.48
N GLY A 445 6.94 -6.47 11.56
CA GLY A 445 5.61 -5.90 11.76
C GLY A 445 4.81 -6.66 12.80
N VAL A 446 3.73 -6.04 13.26
CA VAL A 446 2.86 -6.59 14.33
C VAL A 446 2.43 -8.03 14.01
N ALA A 447 1.87 -8.25 12.80
CA ALA A 447 1.41 -9.57 12.39
C ALA A 447 2.57 -10.55 12.13
N SER A 448 3.69 -10.05 11.63
CA SER A 448 4.92 -10.85 11.37
C SER A 448 5.50 -11.41 12.68
N LEU A 449 5.42 -10.64 13.78
CA LEU A 449 5.86 -11.09 15.10
C LEU A 449 4.83 -12.03 15.74
N GLU A 450 3.55 -11.65 15.78
CA GLU A 450 2.51 -12.45 16.43
C GLU A 450 2.34 -13.83 15.79
N VAL A 451 2.44 -13.93 14.45
CA VAL A 451 2.46 -15.23 13.74
C VAL A 451 3.64 -16.10 14.14
N ALA A 452 4.84 -15.53 14.34
CA ALA A 452 5.99 -16.31 14.76
C ALA A 452 5.84 -16.82 16.21
N TYR A 453 5.32 -16.00 17.11
CA TYR A 453 5.08 -16.38 18.51
C TYR A 453 3.97 -17.44 18.64
N ILE A 454 2.83 -17.29 17.96
CA ILE A 454 1.73 -18.26 18.05
C ILE A 454 2.08 -19.59 17.38
N VAL A 455 2.80 -19.60 16.26
CA VAL A 455 3.28 -20.85 15.62
C VAL A 455 4.32 -21.54 16.51
N GLN A 456 5.26 -20.80 17.13
CA GLN A 456 6.21 -21.40 18.07
C GLN A 456 5.50 -22.04 19.28
N ARG A 457 4.48 -21.39 19.85
CA ARG A 457 3.73 -21.95 20.97
C ARG A 457 2.84 -23.13 20.54
N ALA A 458 2.21 -23.08 19.37
CA ALA A 458 1.43 -24.19 18.83
C ALA A 458 2.29 -25.43 18.57
N ALA A 459 3.46 -25.25 17.93
CA ALA A 459 4.44 -26.30 17.69
C ALA A 459 4.86 -26.99 19.01
N ALA A 460 5.17 -26.20 20.04
CA ALA A 460 5.55 -26.71 21.36
C ALA A 460 4.38 -27.38 22.11
N ALA A 461 3.16 -26.84 22.05
CA ALA A 461 2.00 -27.35 22.77
C ALA A 461 1.41 -28.63 22.15
N LEU A 462 1.49 -28.77 20.83
CA LEU A 462 1.02 -29.96 20.09
C LEU A 462 2.12 -30.98 19.81
N ASN A 463 3.40 -30.65 20.09
CA ASN A 463 4.57 -31.42 19.69
C ASN A 463 4.59 -31.71 18.16
N VAL A 464 4.41 -30.65 17.36
CA VAL A 464 4.43 -30.70 15.88
C VAL A 464 5.49 -29.76 15.32
N SER A 465 6.01 -30.09 14.14
CA SER A 465 6.95 -29.26 13.38
C SER A 465 6.22 -28.22 12.51
N ASN A 466 6.99 -27.29 11.95
CA ASN A 466 6.52 -26.40 10.90
C ASN A 466 6.13 -27.18 9.64
N GLU A 467 6.84 -28.26 9.36
CA GLU A 467 6.65 -29.15 8.22
C GLU A 467 5.31 -29.91 8.34
N ASP A 468 4.90 -30.36 9.54
CA ASP A 468 3.57 -30.95 9.76
C ASP A 468 2.44 -29.96 9.43
N LEU A 469 2.59 -28.69 9.82
CA LEU A 469 1.64 -27.61 9.47
C LEU A 469 1.66 -27.28 7.96
N ALA A 470 2.81 -27.44 7.29
CA ALA A 470 2.93 -27.30 5.84
C ALA A 470 2.21 -28.44 5.10
N ASP A 471 2.24 -29.65 5.66
CA ASP A 471 1.64 -30.87 5.09
C ASP A 471 0.12 -30.83 5.23
N LEU A 472 -0.42 -30.35 6.36
CA LEU A 472 -1.85 -30.02 6.49
C LEU A 472 -2.34 -29.03 5.42
N LEU A 473 -1.53 -28.03 5.05
CA LEU A 473 -1.87 -27.12 3.93
C LEU A 473 -1.68 -27.77 2.55
N ARG A 474 -0.83 -28.78 2.41
CA ARG A 474 -0.58 -29.49 1.16
C ARG A 474 -1.75 -30.42 0.82
N ASP A 475 -2.14 -31.26 1.77
CA ASP A 475 -2.95 -32.45 1.50
C ASP A 475 -4.46 -32.15 1.55
N HIS A 476 -4.88 -31.18 2.37
CA HIS A 476 -6.25 -30.70 2.37
C HIS A 476 -6.60 -29.87 1.12
N ALA A 477 -7.83 -30.02 0.63
CA ALA A 477 -8.35 -29.44 -0.61
C ALA A 477 -8.68 -27.92 -0.53
N TRP A 478 -7.75 -27.14 0.02
CA TRP A 478 -7.83 -25.69 0.15
C TRP A 478 -7.83 -24.96 -1.20
N ARG A 479 -8.71 -23.97 -1.34
CA ARG A 479 -8.92 -23.14 -2.53
C ARG A 479 -8.91 -21.65 -2.17
N VAL A 480 -8.58 -20.84 -3.16
CA VAL A 480 -8.56 -19.37 -3.12
C VAL A 480 -9.41 -18.79 -4.26
N PRO A 481 -9.90 -17.55 -4.16
CA PRO A 481 -10.55 -16.84 -5.25
C PRO A 481 -9.72 -16.85 -6.54
N GLY A 482 -10.35 -17.03 -7.70
CA GLY A 482 -9.68 -17.30 -8.98
C GLY A 482 -8.81 -16.17 -9.56
N HIS A 483 -8.78 -15.01 -8.90
CA HIS A 483 -7.80 -13.95 -9.19
C HIS A 483 -6.47 -14.15 -8.45
N ILE A 484 -6.44 -14.93 -7.37
CA ILE A 484 -5.28 -15.22 -6.52
C ILE A 484 -4.48 -16.40 -7.11
N LYS A 485 -3.68 -16.10 -8.14
CA LYS A 485 -2.96 -17.11 -8.95
C LYS A 485 -1.91 -17.91 -8.15
N ASN A 486 -1.20 -17.25 -7.23
CA ASN A 486 0.04 -17.78 -6.64
C ASN A 486 -0.14 -18.72 -5.44
N PHE A 487 -1.38 -19.10 -5.10
CA PHE A 487 -1.70 -19.85 -3.87
C PHE A 487 -2.65 -21.04 -4.09
N ALA A 488 -3.11 -21.28 -5.32
CA ALA A 488 -4.06 -22.37 -5.61
C ALA A 488 -3.44 -23.78 -5.57
N GLY A 489 -2.14 -23.92 -5.82
CA GLY A 489 -1.45 -25.23 -5.86
C GLY A 489 -0.89 -25.66 -4.49
N PRO A 490 -0.95 -26.96 -4.11
CA PRO A 490 -0.52 -27.46 -2.79
C PRO A 490 0.83 -26.96 -2.28
N ALA A 491 1.90 -27.10 -3.06
CA ALA A 491 3.25 -26.63 -2.69
C ALA A 491 3.31 -25.12 -2.43
N ASN A 492 2.48 -24.32 -3.13
CA ASN A 492 2.38 -22.88 -2.94
C ASN A 492 1.60 -22.47 -1.67
N ARG A 493 0.93 -23.42 -1.00
CA ARG A 493 0.33 -23.26 0.33
C ARG A 493 1.30 -23.74 1.40
N ALA A 494 1.82 -24.95 1.25
CA ALA A 494 2.81 -25.55 2.16
C ALA A 494 4.02 -24.63 2.42
N ARG A 495 4.53 -23.96 1.39
CA ARG A 495 5.63 -22.97 1.50
C ARG A 495 5.34 -21.77 2.42
N LEU A 496 4.13 -21.61 2.97
CA LEU A 496 3.83 -20.58 3.97
C LEU A 496 4.36 -20.97 5.36
N PHE A 497 4.49 -22.27 5.65
CA PHE A 497 5.03 -22.77 6.92
C PHE A 497 6.52 -23.14 6.88
N ASP A 498 7.14 -23.17 5.70
CA ASP A 498 8.60 -23.27 5.47
C ASP A 498 9.42 -22.65 6.62
N SER A 499 10.14 -23.51 7.35
CA SER A 499 10.81 -23.18 8.62
C SER A 499 11.88 -22.08 8.47
N ALA A 500 12.47 -21.89 7.28
CA ALA A 500 13.38 -20.77 7.00
C ALA A 500 12.70 -19.38 7.15
N ARG A 501 11.36 -19.34 7.16
CA ARG A 501 10.57 -18.11 7.34
C ARG A 501 10.38 -17.71 8.80
N PHE A 502 10.57 -18.61 9.77
CA PHE A 502 10.23 -18.36 11.19
C PHE A 502 11.43 -17.99 12.07
N LEU A 503 12.59 -17.79 11.44
CA LEU A 503 13.85 -17.39 12.07
C LEU A 503 13.74 -16.03 12.80
N ASP A 504 14.51 -15.87 13.89
CA ASP A 504 14.62 -14.66 14.73
C ASP A 504 13.30 -14.22 15.42
N LEU A 505 12.36 -15.14 15.67
CA LEU A 505 11.03 -14.85 16.24
C LEU A 505 10.20 -13.86 15.40
N ALA A 506 10.38 -13.88 14.07
CA ALA A 506 9.60 -13.06 13.14
C ALA A 506 9.36 -13.78 11.81
N TYR A 507 8.14 -13.73 11.28
CA TYR A 507 7.81 -14.31 9.98
C TYR A 507 8.39 -13.47 8.83
N LYS A 508 9.40 -14.02 8.15
CA LYS A 508 10.17 -13.42 7.04
C LYS A 508 9.54 -13.80 5.69
N SER A 509 8.73 -12.92 5.11
CA SER A 509 8.16 -13.11 3.78
C SER A 509 7.74 -11.78 3.12
N LYS A 510 7.10 -11.85 1.95
CA LYS A 510 6.37 -10.71 1.36
C LYS A 510 5.09 -10.46 2.15
N ALA A 511 4.64 -9.21 2.28
CA ALA A 511 3.39 -8.88 2.97
C ALA A 511 2.18 -9.68 2.47
N SER A 512 2.12 -9.95 1.16
CA SER A 512 1.08 -10.77 0.53
C SER A 512 1.13 -12.26 0.90
N ASP A 513 2.29 -12.85 1.23
CA ASP A 513 2.35 -14.23 1.76
C ASP A 513 1.74 -14.26 3.18
N LEU A 514 2.07 -13.29 4.04
CA LEU A 514 1.53 -13.21 5.40
C LEU A 514 0.02 -12.92 5.41
N GLN A 515 -0.47 -12.02 4.56
CA GLN A 515 -1.90 -11.75 4.43
C GLN A 515 -2.75 -12.96 4.02
N GLN A 516 -2.14 -13.98 3.40
CA GLN A 516 -2.76 -15.27 3.08
C GLN A 516 -2.61 -16.29 4.22
N LEU A 517 -1.45 -16.34 4.87
CA LEU A 517 -1.22 -17.23 6.03
C LEU A 517 -2.14 -16.88 7.22
N LEU A 518 -2.40 -15.60 7.48
CA LEU A 518 -3.17 -15.15 8.65
C LEU A 518 -4.55 -15.86 8.84
N PRO A 519 -5.49 -15.85 7.88
CA PRO A 519 -6.76 -16.58 8.04
C PRO A 519 -6.56 -18.10 8.12
N LEU A 520 -5.66 -18.67 7.30
CA LEU A 520 -5.38 -20.12 7.31
C LEU A 520 -4.87 -20.60 8.67
N LEU A 521 -3.94 -19.88 9.28
CA LEU A 521 -3.37 -20.21 10.59
C LEU A 521 -4.44 -20.25 11.67
N GLY A 522 -5.35 -19.26 11.71
CA GLY A 522 -6.47 -19.26 12.66
C GLY A 522 -7.38 -20.48 12.48
N CYS A 523 -7.68 -20.86 11.23
CA CYS A 523 -8.47 -22.06 10.95
C CYS A 523 -7.73 -23.37 11.28
N LEU A 524 -6.41 -23.44 11.08
CA LEU A 524 -5.62 -24.64 11.42
C LEU A 524 -5.58 -24.85 12.94
N LEU A 525 -5.33 -23.79 13.71
CA LEU A 525 -5.31 -23.85 15.17
C LEU A 525 -6.69 -24.23 15.76
N GLU A 526 -7.77 -23.80 15.11
CA GLU A 526 -9.15 -24.19 15.41
C GLU A 526 -9.45 -25.65 15.01
N MET A 527 -8.92 -26.14 13.89
CA MET A 527 -9.02 -27.55 13.47
C MET A 527 -8.17 -28.50 14.32
N LEU A 528 -7.18 -27.98 15.06
CA LEU A 528 -6.28 -28.71 15.95
C LEU A 528 -6.69 -28.61 17.44
N ASP A 529 -7.89 -28.11 17.74
CA ASP A 529 -8.50 -27.99 19.09
C ASP A 529 -7.58 -27.30 20.13
N THR A 530 -6.85 -26.27 19.69
CA THR A 530 -5.84 -25.59 20.51
C THR A 530 -6.42 -24.61 21.55
N ASP A 531 -7.73 -24.42 21.61
CA ASP A 531 -8.41 -23.45 22.49
C ASP A 531 -8.09 -23.63 23.98
N ASN A 532 -7.82 -24.87 24.41
CA ASN A 532 -7.45 -25.20 25.79
C ASN A 532 -6.00 -24.86 26.15
N VAL A 533 -5.11 -24.71 25.16
CA VAL A 533 -3.66 -24.53 25.36
C VAL A 533 -3.11 -23.19 24.84
N LEU A 534 -3.83 -22.51 23.94
CA LEU A 534 -3.45 -21.22 23.33
C LEU A 534 -4.51 -20.11 23.56
N GLN A 535 -5.29 -20.19 24.64
CA GLN A 535 -6.49 -19.36 24.81
C GLN A 535 -6.22 -17.84 24.78
N ALA A 536 -5.09 -17.37 25.29
CA ALA A 536 -4.75 -15.94 25.29
C ALA A 536 -4.27 -15.47 23.90
N GLU A 537 -3.45 -16.30 23.27
CA GLU A 537 -2.89 -16.14 21.94
C GLU A 537 -3.99 -16.08 20.89
N LEU A 538 -4.94 -17.02 20.91
CA LEU A 538 -6.08 -17.07 19.99
C LEU A 538 -7.00 -15.85 20.16
N ARG A 539 -7.20 -15.36 21.38
CA ARG A 539 -7.95 -14.10 21.63
C ARG A 539 -7.24 -12.89 21.03
N SER A 540 -5.92 -12.78 21.20
CA SER A 540 -5.12 -11.71 20.57
C SER A 540 -5.16 -11.82 19.03
N PHE A 541 -4.91 -13.02 18.50
CA PHE A 541 -4.86 -13.31 17.08
C PHE A 541 -6.21 -13.09 16.38
N HIS A 542 -7.33 -13.38 17.05
CA HIS A 542 -8.66 -13.04 16.56
C HIS A 542 -8.83 -11.51 16.43
N LYS A 543 -8.28 -10.70 17.35
CA LYS A 543 -8.27 -9.24 17.19
C LYS A 543 -7.35 -8.76 16.07
N LEU A 544 -6.20 -9.41 15.84
CA LEU A 544 -5.37 -9.15 14.67
C LEU A 544 -6.13 -9.40 13.35
N LEU A 545 -6.92 -10.47 13.27
CA LEU A 545 -7.78 -10.75 12.12
C LEU A 545 -8.96 -9.77 12.00
N GLN A 546 -9.56 -9.32 13.11
CA GLN A 546 -10.55 -8.24 13.09
C GLN A 546 -9.94 -6.93 12.56
N ILE A 547 -8.71 -6.57 12.94
CA ILE A 547 -7.98 -5.43 12.37
C ILE A 547 -7.73 -5.62 10.86
N ARG A 548 -7.23 -6.78 10.42
CA ARG A 548 -7.02 -7.07 8.99
C ARG A 548 -8.31 -6.84 8.19
N ARG A 549 -9.45 -7.36 8.67
CA ARG A 549 -10.76 -7.16 8.04
C ARG A 549 -11.19 -5.70 8.01
N GLU A 550 -10.94 -4.95 9.08
CA GLU A 550 -11.24 -3.52 9.16
C GLU A 550 -10.37 -2.68 8.21
N LEU A 551 -9.06 -2.95 8.13
CA LEU A 551 -8.18 -2.29 7.16
C LEU A 551 -8.62 -2.59 5.71
N SER A 552 -8.94 -3.85 5.39
CA SER A 552 -9.51 -4.21 4.07
C SER A 552 -10.89 -3.59 3.80
N ARG A 553 -11.70 -3.35 4.84
CA ARG A 553 -12.97 -2.59 4.71
C ARG A 553 -12.69 -1.14 4.35
N LEU A 554 -11.76 -0.49 5.06
CA LEU A 554 -11.37 0.90 4.83
C LEU A 554 -10.71 1.10 3.45
N GLN A 555 -9.89 0.14 3.00
CA GLN A 555 -9.30 0.12 1.65
C GLN A 555 -10.36 0.01 0.53
N ALA A 556 -11.54 -0.52 0.83
CA ALA A 556 -12.64 -0.70 -0.12
C ALA A 556 -13.67 0.45 -0.11
N LEU A 557 -13.37 1.57 0.58
CA LEU A 557 -14.20 2.78 0.57
C LEU A 557 -13.54 3.89 -0.25
N ASP A 558 -14.34 4.59 -1.07
CA ASP A 558 -13.91 5.78 -1.81
C ASP A 558 -13.65 6.99 -0.87
N LYS A 559 -14.31 7.02 0.29
CA LYS A 559 -14.11 8.00 1.37
C LYS A 559 -14.25 7.33 2.74
N VAL A 560 -13.39 7.68 3.70
CA VAL A 560 -13.47 7.30 5.11
C VAL A 560 -13.77 8.53 5.96
N GLU A 561 -14.78 8.42 6.83
CA GLU A 561 -15.21 9.50 7.74
C GLU A 561 -15.18 9.08 9.22
N CYS A 562 -14.91 7.80 9.51
CA CYS A 562 -14.85 7.27 10.88
C CYS A 562 -14.02 5.98 10.93
N THR A 563 -13.08 5.94 11.88
CA THR A 563 -12.15 4.83 12.15
C THR A 563 -12.22 4.35 13.60
N GLN A 564 -13.22 4.75 14.39
CA GLN A 564 -13.40 4.35 15.80
C GLN A 564 -13.31 2.83 16.02
N THR A 565 -13.83 2.04 15.07
CA THR A 565 -13.69 0.56 15.06
C THR A 565 -12.23 0.12 15.01
N LEU A 566 -11.40 0.72 14.15
CA LEU A 566 -9.97 0.44 14.06
C LEU A 566 -9.25 0.79 15.38
N THR A 567 -9.50 1.99 15.94
CA THR A 567 -8.92 2.44 17.22
C THR A 567 -9.26 1.50 18.37
N ARG A 568 -10.53 1.08 18.47
CA ARG A 568 -10.99 0.10 19.48
C ARG A 568 -10.30 -1.25 19.29
N LEU A 569 -10.29 -1.80 18.06
CA LEU A 569 -9.66 -3.08 17.78
C LEU A 569 -8.13 -3.07 18.01
N GLN A 570 -7.45 -1.97 17.69
CA GLN A 570 -6.03 -1.78 17.98
C GLN A 570 -5.74 -1.73 19.49
N THR A 571 -6.66 -1.18 20.28
CA THR A 571 -6.52 -1.10 21.75
C THR A 571 -6.78 -2.47 22.39
N GLU A 572 -7.89 -3.13 22.02
CA GLU A 572 -8.22 -4.49 22.47
C GLU A 572 -7.09 -5.49 22.12
N HIS A 573 -6.59 -5.44 20.89
CA HIS A 573 -5.44 -6.24 20.47
C HIS A 573 -4.18 -5.92 21.29
N HIS A 574 -3.88 -4.66 21.60
CA HIS A 574 -2.67 -4.33 22.36
C HIS A 574 -2.69 -5.01 23.73
N LEU A 575 -3.81 -4.87 24.45
CA LEU A 575 -3.99 -5.45 25.78
C LEU A 575 -3.90 -6.99 25.73
N LEU A 576 -4.60 -7.63 24.79
CA LEU A 576 -4.57 -9.10 24.64
C LEU A 576 -3.21 -9.63 24.19
N CYS A 577 -2.49 -8.90 23.34
CA CYS A 577 -1.14 -9.26 22.87
C CYS A 577 -0.11 -9.18 24.00
N VAL A 578 -0.20 -8.16 24.86
CA VAL A 578 0.62 -8.05 26.08
C VAL A 578 0.23 -9.12 27.10
N GLN A 579 -1.05 -9.46 27.23
CA GLN A 579 -1.50 -10.56 28.10
C GLN A 579 -0.98 -11.93 27.63
N ALA A 580 -0.99 -12.20 26.32
CA ALA A 580 -0.54 -13.47 25.76
C ALA A 580 0.99 -13.61 25.75
N TYR A 581 1.70 -12.62 25.20
CA TYR A 581 3.13 -12.72 24.87
C TYR A 581 4.05 -11.90 25.78
N GLY A 582 3.50 -11.14 26.73
CA GLY A 582 4.22 -10.18 27.56
C GLY A 582 4.66 -8.93 26.78
N GLN A 583 5.08 -7.89 27.50
CA GLN A 583 5.52 -6.63 26.86
C GLN A 583 6.70 -6.83 25.90
N GLN A 584 7.51 -7.89 26.05
CA GLN A 584 8.69 -8.14 25.23
C GLN A 584 8.41 -8.29 23.72
N ILE A 585 7.19 -8.64 23.30
CA ILE A 585 6.82 -8.68 21.87
C ILE A 585 6.79 -7.28 21.22
N LEU A 586 6.50 -6.24 22.01
CA LEU A 586 6.29 -4.88 21.51
C LEU A 586 7.56 -4.29 20.86
N ARG A 587 7.37 -3.60 19.73
CA ARG A 587 8.36 -2.93 18.86
C ARG A 587 7.79 -1.59 18.38
N PRO A 588 8.57 -0.63 17.84
CA PRO A 588 8.04 0.69 17.44
C PRO A 588 6.79 0.65 16.54
N LYS A 589 6.69 -0.33 15.63
CA LYS A 589 5.49 -0.58 14.80
C LYS A 589 4.19 -0.82 15.61
N HIS A 590 4.28 -1.32 16.85
CA HIS A 590 3.12 -1.46 17.77
C HIS A 590 2.61 -0.13 18.31
N HIS A 591 3.47 0.88 18.42
CA HIS A 591 3.11 2.26 18.76
C HIS A 591 2.63 2.99 17.51
N TRP A 592 3.40 2.97 16.41
CA TRP A 592 3.06 3.68 15.16
C TRP A 592 1.68 3.28 14.59
N ARG A 593 1.22 2.04 14.80
CA ARG A 593 -0.10 1.57 14.32
C ARG A 593 -1.27 2.43 14.79
N PHE A 594 -1.16 3.06 15.96
CA PHE A 594 -2.25 3.86 16.55
C PHE A 594 -2.43 5.22 15.86
N HIS A 595 -1.42 5.71 15.12
CA HIS A 595 -1.58 6.90 14.27
C HIS A 595 -2.45 6.64 13.04
N ALA A 596 -2.68 5.37 12.67
CA ALA A 596 -3.42 4.98 11.47
C ALA A 596 -4.84 5.54 11.42
N ALA A 597 -5.55 5.56 12.55
CA ALA A 597 -6.89 6.12 12.66
C ALA A 597 -6.92 7.60 12.26
N GLU A 598 -6.10 8.42 12.93
CA GLU A 598 -6.00 9.87 12.69
C GLU A 598 -5.46 10.19 11.28
N GLN A 599 -4.50 9.40 10.78
CA GLN A 599 -3.98 9.51 9.41
C GLN A 599 -5.08 9.28 8.36
N ILE A 600 -5.85 8.19 8.49
CA ILE A 600 -6.91 7.82 7.54
C ILE A 600 -8.06 8.85 7.57
N GLU A 601 -8.42 9.38 8.74
CA GLU A 601 -9.46 10.41 8.87
C GLU A 601 -9.01 11.76 8.28
N LYS A 602 -7.78 12.21 8.54
CA LYS A 602 -7.21 13.43 7.92
C LYS A 602 -7.08 13.31 6.39
N TRP A 603 -6.73 12.13 5.90
CA TRP A 603 -6.64 11.85 4.47
C TRP A 603 -8.00 11.56 3.82
N GLU A 604 -9.05 11.37 4.63
CA GLU A 604 -10.38 10.86 4.26
C GLU A 604 -10.35 9.55 3.44
N ALA A 605 -9.26 8.78 3.49
CA ALA A 605 -9.04 7.62 2.63
C ALA A 605 -7.98 6.69 3.23
N TYR A 606 -8.11 5.39 2.95
CA TYR A 606 -7.05 4.42 3.22
C TYR A 606 -6.00 4.44 2.11
N VAL A 607 -4.71 4.38 2.47
CA VAL A 607 -3.59 4.20 1.55
C VAL A 607 -2.45 3.44 2.24
N ASP A 608 -1.75 2.60 1.50
CA ASP A 608 -0.55 1.87 1.91
C ASP A 608 0.44 1.77 0.73
N THR A 609 1.65 1.24 0.96
CA THR A 609 2.70 1.12 -0.07
C THR A 609 2.64 -0.17 -0.90
N ALA A 610 1.60 -1.02 -0.80
CA ALA A 610 1.51 -2.25 -1.59
C ALA A 610 1.49 -2.01 -3.12
N PRO A 611 0.89 -0.92 -3.64
CA PRO A 611 1.06 -0.51 -5.04
C PRO A 611 2.53 -0.19 -5.39
N CYS A 612 3.27 0.43 -4.47
CA CYS A 612 4.68 0.77 -4.66
C CYS A 612 5.58 -0.48 -4.63
N GLU A 613 5.44 -1.37 -3.65
CA GLU A 613 6.10 -2.70 -3.63
C GLU A 613 5.88 -3.46 -4.94
N THR A 614 4.65 -3.40 -5.46
CA THR A 614 4.30 -4.05 -6.73
C THR A 614 4.97 -3.33 -7.91
N LYS A 615 5.00 -1.99 -7.91
CA LYS A 615 5.65 -1.20 -8.95
C LYS A 615 7.17 -1.36 -8.96
N HIS A 616 7.81 -1.79 -7.86
CA HIS A 616 9.24 -2.09 -7.83
C HIS A 616 9.66 -3.15 -8.86
N GLN A 617 8.77 -4.00 -9.35
CA GLN A 617 9.07 -4.92 -10.45
C GLN A 617 9.41 -4.18 -11.77
N MET A 618 8.88 -2.96 -11.98
CA MET A 618 9.28 -2.08 -13.09
C MET A 618 10.74 -1.65 -12.93
N TYR A 619 11.12 -1.10 -11.76
CA TYR A 619 12.52 -0.73 -11.49
C TYR A 619 13.45 -1.93 -11.66
N LYS A 620 13.11 -3.07 -11.06
CA LYS A 620 13.96 -4.28 -11.15
C LYS A 620 14.16 -4.75 -12.58
N GLY A 621 13.10 -4.73 -13.41
CA GLY A 621 13.21 -5.05 -14.84
C GLY A 621 14.06 -4.05 -15.64
N VAL A 622 13.86 -2.74 -15.41
CA VAL A 622 14.63 -1.67 -16.08
C VAL A 622 16.10 -1.73 -15.67
N ALA A 623 16.39 -1.77 -14.37
CA ALA A 623 17.74 -1.68 -13.85
C ALA A 623 18.55 -2.93 -14.20
N ASP A 624 18.04 -4.13 -13.95
CA ASP A 624 18.86 -5.36 -14.04
C ASP A 624 19.49 -5.58 -15.44
N LYS A 625 18.72 -5.31 -16.52
CA LYS A 625 19.17 -5.46 -17.91
C LYS A 625 19.98 -4.28 -18.47
N ASN A 626 19.93 -3.11 -17.84
CA ASN A 626 20.59 -1.89 -18.35
C ASN A 626 21.64 -1.36 -17.37
N TYR A 627 21.94 -2.10 -16.29
CA TYR A 627 22.85 -1.65 -15.25
C TYR A 627 24.26 -1.43 -15.78
N ASP A 628 24.87 -2.47 -16.34
CA ASP A 628 26.29 -2.49 -16.74
C ASP A 628 26.60 -1.52 -17.88
N THR A 629 25.60 -1.16 -18.69
CA THR A 629 25.70 -0.14 -19.75
C THR A 629 25.54 1.29 -19.25
N MET A 630 25.23 1.49 -17.96
CA MET A 630 24.90 2.79 -17.36
C MET A 630 25.57 3.06 -16.00
N THR A 631 26.21 2.08 -15.35
CA THR A 631 26.87 2.15 -14.03
C THR A 631 27.67 3.42 -13.80
N HIS A 632 28.52 3.78 -14.76
CA HIS A 632 29.45 4.91 -14.69
C HIS A 632 28.93 6.16 -15.39
N HIS A 633 27.68 6.16 -15.88
CA HIS A 633 27.14 7.28 -16.64
C HIS A 633 26.61 8.38 -15.70
N ARG A 634 27.11 9.61 -15.90
CA ARG A 634 26.76 10.81 -15.09
C ARG A 634 25.25 11.04 -14.94
N ALA A 635 24.45 10.61 -15.93
CA ALA A 635 22.99 10.69 -15.93
C ALA A 635 22.28 9.34 -15.75
N TRP A 636 22.81 8.42 -14.92
CA TRP A 636 22.17 7.14 -14.59
C TRP A 636 20.72 7.32 -14.09
N SER A 637 20.53 8.24 -13.14
CA SER A 637 19.22 8.52 -12.53
C SER A 637 18.17 8.95 -13.55
N GLU A 638 18.54 9.89 -14.43
CA GLU A 638 17.72 10.38 -15.55
C GLU A 638 17.28 9.24 -16.47
N ALA A 639 18.23 8.44 -16.95
CA ALA A 639 17.95 7.39 -17.94
C ALA A 639 17.16 6.20 -17.35
N VAL A 640 17.35 5.86 -16.07
CA VAL A 640 16.49 4.86 -15.39
C VAL A 640 15.07 5.40 -15.18
N ALA A 641 14.93 6.64 -14.68
CA ALA A 641 13.63 7.26 -14.48
C ALA A 641 12.86 7.41 -15.81
N MET A 642 13.54 7.81 -16.89
CA MET A 642 13.02 7.87 -18.25
C MET A 642 12.49 6.50 -18.73
N ARG A 643 13.27 5.41 -18.56
CA ARG A 643 12.82 4.04 -18.89
C ARG A 643 11.63 3.59 -18.04
N MET A 644 11.54 4.03 -16.79
CA MET A 644 10.39 3.76 -15.93
C MET A 644 9.14 4.54 -16.37
N VAL A 645 9.25 5.80 -16.81
CA VAL A 645 8.11 6.55 -17.40
C VAL A 645 7.57 5.84 -18.64
N ILE A 646 8.44 5.40 -19.56
CA ILE A 646 8.04 4.63 -20.76
C ILE A 646 7.23 3.39 -20.40
N SER A 647 7.71 2.58 -19.44
CA SER A 647 6.98 1.39 -18.99
C SER A 647 5.71 1.73 -18.19
N CYS A 648 5.63 2.92 -17.59
CA CYS A 648 4.45 3.39 -16.88
C CYS A 648 3.28 3.72 -17.82
N HIS A 649 3.54 4.22 -19.03
CA HIS A 649 2.49 4.39 -20.05
C HIS A 649 1.81 3.06 -20.38
N GLU A 650 2.56 1.96 -20.48
CA GLU A 650 1.96 0.66 -20.77
C GLU A 650 1.17 0.10 -19.60
N GLN A 651 1.65 0.31 -18.37
CA GLN A 651 0.87 -0.04 -17.17
C GLN A 651 -0.45 0.74 -17.13
N LEU A 652 -0.44 2.02 -17.48
CA LEU A 652 -1.66 2.86 -17.57
C LEU A 652 -2.59 2.37 -18.69
N ARG A 653 -2.08 2.14 -19.91
CA ARG A 653 -2.85 1.64 -21.05
C ARG A 653 -3.53 0.31 -20.72
N THR A 654 -2.76 -0.64 -20.16
CA THR A 654 -3.25 -1.95 -19.72
C THR A 654 -4.29 -1.80 -18.62
N PHE A 655 -4.02 -0.98 -17.59
CA PHE A 655 -4.96 -0.72 -16.49
C PHE A 655 -6.31 -0.19 -16.97
N PHE A 656 -6.33 0.84 -17.81
CA PHE A 656 -7.58 1.43 -18.29
C PHE A 656 -8.35 0.49 -19.24
N ALA A 657 -7.64 -0.27 -20.10
CA ALA A 657 -8.26 -1.32 -20.89
C ALA A 657 -8.84 -2.46 -20.01
N GLU A 658 -8.15 -2.83 -18.93
CA GLU A 658 -8.60 -3.85 -17.96
C GLU A 658 -9.77 -3.37 -17.06
N GLN A 659 -9.94 -2.06 -16.85
CA GLN A 659 -11.10 -1.48 -16.15
C GLN A 659 -12.35 -1.44 -17.04
N ALA A 660 -12.20 -1.35 -18.36
CA ALA A 660 -13.32 -1.43 -19.31
C ALA A 660 -13.91 -2.85 -19.43
N GLN A 661 -13.14 -3.88 -19.10
CA GLN A 661 -13.55 -5.29 -19.24
C GLN A 661 -14.33 -5.81 -18.03
N VAL A 662 -15.66 -5.64 -18.08
CA VAL A 662 -16.59 -6.20 -17.07
C VAL A 662 -16.65 -7.74 -17.13
N PHE A 663 -16.51 -8.32 -18.32
CA PHE A 663 -16.66 -9.76 -18.58
C PHE A 663 -15.33 -10.35 -19.08
N LEU A 664 -14.90 -11.47 -18.48
CA LEU A 664 -13.56 -12.01 -18.67
C LEU A 664 -13.59 -13.46 -19.22
N GLY A 665 -12.75 -13.70 -20.23
CA GLY A 665 -12.67 -14.95 -20.98
C GLY A 665 -13.60 -14.98 -22.20
N LYS A 666 -13.47 -16.03 -23.04
CA LYS A 666 -14.35 -16.22 -24.20
C LYS A 666 -15.80 -16.43 -23.75
N PRO A 667 -16.80 -15.77 -24.36
CA PRO A 667 -18.21 -16.05 -24.08
C PRO A 667 -18.56 -17.48 -24.48
N THR A 668 -19.40 -18.11 -23.69
CA THR A 668 -19.95 -19.45 -23.90
C THR A 668 -21.47 -19.38 -23.81
N ARG A 669 -22.20 -20.24 -24.54
CA ARG A 669 -23.66 -20.28 -24.46
C ARG A 669 -24.06 -20.89 -23.12
N CYS A 670 -24.87 -20.19 -22.33
CA CYS A 670 -25.35 -20.74 -21.06
C CYS A 670 -26.31 -21.92 -21.31
N THR A 671 -26.23 -22.96 -20.48
CA THR A 671 -27.22 -24.06 -20.46
C THR A 671 -28.45 -23.73 -19.63
N TYR A 672 -28.38 -22.68 -18.81
CA TYR A 672 -29.45 -22.17 -17.96
C TYR A 672 -29.91 -20.82 -18.55
N GLY A 673 -30.97 -20.86 -19.37
CA GLY A 673 -31.56 -19.67 -19.99
C GLY A 673 -30.82 -19.11 -21.21
N ALA A 674 -31.42 -18.12 -21.85
CA ALA A 674 -30.94 -17.48 -23.08
C ALA A 674 -29.87 -16.39 -22.81
N GLY A 675 -28.72 -16.79 -22.24
CA GLY A 675 -27.63 -15.88 -21.86
C GLY A 675 -26.24 -16.34 -22.29
N LEU A 676 -25.27 -15.44 -22.18
CA LEU A 676 -23.83 -15.74 -22.33
C LEU A 676 -23.19 -15.93 -20.95
N SER A 677 -22.46 -17.03 -20.77
CA SER A 677 -21.61 -17.30 -19.61
C SER A 677 -20.14 -16.98 -19.90
N TYR A 678 -19.45 -16.47 -18.89
CA TYR A 678 -18.05 -16.04 -18.90
C TYR A 678 -17.26 -16.73 -17.78
N ARG A 679 -15.93 -16.75 -17.90
CA ARG A 679 -15.05 -17.39 -16.90
C ARG A 679 -15.04 -16.60 -15.58
N ALA A 680 -15.09 -15.28 -15.68
CA ALA A 680 -15.14 -14.37 -14.55
C ALA A 680 -15.83 -13.06 -14.92
N VAL A 681 -16.20 -12.29 -13.89
CA VAL A 681 -16.66 -10.90 -13.97
C VAL A 681 -15.72 -10.03 -13.12
N ARG A 682 -15.50 -8.80 -13.57
CA ARG A 682 -14.86 -7.73 -12.80
C ARG A 682 -15.78 -6.52 -12.73
N LEU A 683 -15.95 -5.93 -11.55
CA LEU A 683 -16.73 -4.70 -11.37
C LEU A 683 -16.22 -3.94 -10.13
N HIS A 684 -16.05 -2.62 -10.23
CA HIS A 684 -15.55 -1.76 -9.15
C HIS A 684 -14.30 -2.34 -8.45
N GLY A 685 -13.30 -2.73 -9.24
CA GLY A 685 -12.04 -3.35 -8.77
C GLY A 685 -12.15 -4.80 -8.26
N ARG A 686 -13.34 -5.28 -7.90
CA ARG A 686 -13.58 -6.66 -7.44
C ARG A 686 -13.65 -7.65 -8.60
N HIS A 687 -13.32 -8.91 -8.32
CA HIS A 687 -13.29 -10.00 -9.31
C HIS A 687 -13.92 -11.28 -8.75
N TRP A 688 -14.81 -11.89 -9.53
CA TRP A 688 -15.52 -13.12 -9.22
C TRP A 688 -15.36 -14.12 -10.36
N ALA A 689 -14.76 -15.28 -10.09
CA ALA A 689 -14.61 -16.37 -11.04
C ALA A 689 -15.65 -17.47 -10.82
N GLN A 690 -15.93 -18.24 -11.88
CA GLN A 690 -16.56 -19.55 -11.72
C GLN A 690 -15.72 -20.43 -10.78
N GLY A 691 -16.37 -20.99 -9.75
CA GLY A 691 -15.77 -21.81 -8.71
C GLY A 691 -15.48 -21.08 -7.40
N ASP A 692 -15.48 -19.74 -7.39
CA ASP A 692 -15.26 -18.94 -6.18
C ASP A 692 -16.38 -19.14 -5.15
N PHE A 693 -16.02 -19.20 -3.86
CA PHE A 693 -16.99 -19.28 -2.77
C PHE A 693 -17.28 -17.89 -2.18
N LEU A 694 -18.56 -17.60 -1.96
CA LEU A 694 -19.09 -16.36 -1.42
C LEU A 694 -19.51 -16.52 0.04
N LEU A 695 -19.39 -15.45 0.81
CA LEU A 695 -19.90 -15.34 2.17
C LEU A 695 -21.13 -14.44 2.24
N GLU A 696 -21.14 -13.35 1.46
CA GLU A 696 -22.23 -12.36 1.41
C GLU A 696 -22.60 -12.04 -0.05
N PRO A 697 -23.86 -11.64 -0.33
CA PRO A 697 -25.02 -11.60 0.57
C PRO A 697 -25.68 -12.97 0.78
N VAL A 698 -25.28 -13.99 0.01
CA VAL A 698 -25.76 -15.38 0.13
C VAL A 698 -24.52 -16.29 0.12
N PRO A 699 -24.27 -17.08 1.19
CA PRO A 699 -23.18 -18.05 1.19
C PRO A 699 -23.35 -19.08 0.08
N GLY A 700 -22.28 -19.36 -0.67
CA GLY A 700 -22.33 -20.38 -1.72
C GLY A 700 -21.32 -20.22 -2.85
N GLN A 701 -21.30 -21.19 -3.76
CA GLN A 701 -20.32 -21.24 -4.85
C GLN A 701 -20.87 -20.66 -6.16
N ILE A 702 -20.07 -19.83 -6.83
CA ILE A 702 -20.38 -19.30 -8.17
C ILE A 702 -20.28 -20.43 -9.21
N VAL A 703 -21.44 -20.83 -9.74
CA VAL A 703 -21.58 -21.86 -10.78
C VAL A 703 -21.27 -21.29 -12.17
N ARG A 704 -21.71 -20.05 -12.45
CA ARG A 704 -21.42 -19.30 -13.68
C ARG A 704 -21.40 -17.81 -13.39
N CYS A 705 -20.57 -17.08 -14.13
CA CYS A 705 -20.71 -15.64 -14.31
C CYS A 705 -21.49 -15.40 -15.61
N LEU A 706 -22.58 -14.65 -15.56
CA LEU A 706 -23.53 -14.46 -16.67
C LEU A 706 -23.62 -12.98 -17.06
N LYS A 707 -24.03 -12.73 -18.31
CA LYS A 707 -24.44 -11.43 -18.84
C LYS A 707 -25.94 -11.48 -19.12
N ASP A 708 -26.71 -10.57 -18.51
CA ASP A 708 -28.14 -10.47 -18.73
C ASP A 708 -28.49 -9.72 -20.04
N SER A 709 -29.78 -9.61 -20.35
CA SER A 709 -30.30 -8.91 -21.53
C SER A 709 -30.10 -7.38 -21.51
N ALA A 710 -29.60 -6.81 -20.42
CA ALA A 710 -29.27 -5.40 -20.26
C ALA A 710 -27.75 -5.18 -20.12
N ASP A 711 -26.93 -6.15 -20.55
CA ASP A 711 -25.46 -6.12 -20.50
C ASP A 711 -24.87 -6.04 -19.08
N ARG A 712 -25.66 -6.38 -18.05
CA ARG A 712 -25.24 -6.34 -16.64
C ARG A 712 -24.67 -7.69 -16.21
N PRO A 713 -23.66 -7.71 -15.32
CA PRO A 713 -23.11 -8.95 -14.80
C PRO A 713 -24.01 -9.55 -13.70
N VAL A 714 -24.29 -10.84 -13.81
CA VAL A 714 -25.07 -11.62 -12.85
C VAL A 714 -24.25 -12.84 -12.43
N LEU A 715 -24.24 -13.17 -11.14
CA LEU A 715 -23.60 -14.40 -10.64
C LEU A 715 -24.67 -15.46 -10.37
N LEU A 716 -24.56 -16.63 -11.02
CA LEU A 716 -25.38 -17.79 -10.72
C LEU A 716 -24.70 -18.59 -9.60
N VAL A 717 -25.28 -18.60 -8.41
CA VAL A 717 -24.67 -19.10 -7.16
C VAL A 717 -25.46 -20.27 -6.61
N ARG A 718 -24.78 -21.41 -6.40
CA ARG A 718 -25.33 -22.55 -5.65
C ARG A 718 -25.29 -22.22 -4.18
N GLN A 719 -26.45 -22.09 -3.54
CA GLN A 719 -26.55 -21.66 -2.15
C GLN A 719 -26.11 -22.77 -1.19
N TYR A 720 -25.40 -22.37 -0.14
CA TYR A 720 -25.11 -23.19 1.04
C TYR A 720 -25.78 -22.54 2.27
N ARG A 721 -25.98 -23.31 3.33
CA ARG A 721 -26.41 -22.83 4.66
C ARG A 721 -25.29 -23.06 5.68
N PRO A 722 -25.07 -22.16 6.66
CA PRO A 722 -24.16 -22.45 7.77
C PRO A 722 -24.67 -23.66 8.58
N VAL A 723 -23.73 -24.41 9.15
CA VAL A 723 -23.97 -25.58 10.01
C VAL A 723 -23.32 -25.34 11.37
N THR A 724 -22.06 -24.93 11.38
CA THR A 724 -21.35 -24.46 12.57
C THR A 724 -20.59 -23.18 12.23
N THR A 725 -20.57 -22.26 13.20
CA THR A 725 -19.80 -21.02 13.14
C THR A 725 -18.81 -21.05 14.29
N ALA A 726 -17.52 -20.97 13.98
CA ALA A 726 -16.45 -20.96 14.96
C ALA A 726 -15.76 -19.57 14.98
N VAL A 727 -14.63 -19.46 15.66
CA VAL A 727 -13.95 -18.17 15.92
C VAL A 727 -13.24 -17.65 14.66
N PHE A 728 -12.74 -18.55 13.82
CA PHE A 728 -11.92 -18.27 12.65
C PHE A 728 -12.58 -18.75 11.34
N SER A 729 -13.29 -19.88 11.37
CA SER A 729 -13.98 -20.45 10.21
C SER A 729 -15.50 -20.58 10.36
N THR A 730 -16.19 -20.87 9.25
CA THR A 730 -17.60 -21.26 9.26
C THR A 730 -17.79 -22.44 8.32
N VAL A 731 -18.47 -23.48 8.78
CA VAL A 731 -18.77 -24.69 8.00
C VAL A 731 -20.16 -24.54 7.38
N PHE A 732 -20.22 -24.70 6.07
CA PHE A 732 -21.42 -24.55 5.27
C PHE A 732 -21.79 -25.87 4.60
N ARG A 733 -23.08 -26.24 4.61
CA ARG A 733 -23.60 -27.38 3.85
C ARG A 733 -24.44 -26.91 2.67
N ARG A 734 -24.23 -27.54 1.52
CA ARG A 734 -24.92 -27.30 0.25
C ARG A 734 -26.44 -27.40 0.40
N THR A 735 -27.14 -26.62 -0.40
CA THR A 735 -28.59 -26.75 -0.60
C THR A 735 -28.89 -27.12 -2.05
N SER A 736 -30.10 -27.60 -2.32
CA SER A 736 -30.61 -27.77 -3.69
C SER A 736 -30.80 -26.44 -4.43
N THR A 737 -30.86 -25.32 -3.70
CA THR A 737 -31.17 -23.99 -4.23
C THR A 737 -29.99 -23.40 -5.02
N VAL A 738 -30.32 -22.86 -6.20
CA VAL A 738 -29.45 -21.96 -6.97
C VAL A 738 -30.13 -20.60 -7.02
N ARG A 739 -29.36 -19.51 -6.87
CA ARG A 739 -29.85 -18.13 -6.95
C ARG A 739 -29.05 -17.32 -7.97
N GLU A 740 -29.68 -16.28 -8.49
CA GLU A 740 -29.00 -15.23 -9.24
C GLU A 740 -28.71 -14.04 -8.32
N LEU A 741 -27.47 -13.54 -8.34
CA LEU A 741 -27.08 -12.30 -7.68
C LEU A 741 -26.89 -11.21 -8.74
N HIS A 742 -27.80 -10.23 -8.75
CA HIS A 742 -27.83 -9.10 -9.68
C HIS A 742 -27.15 -7.84 -9.13
N ASP A 743 -27.02 -7.71 -7.80
CA ASP A 743 -26.27 -6.61 -7.17
C ASP A 743 -24.91 -7.10 -6.63
N LEU A 744 -23.86 -6.85 -7.40
CA LEU A 744 -22.51 -7.30 -7.05
C LEU A 744 -21.78 -6.38 -6.05
N ARG A 745 -22.34 -5.20 -5.72
CA ARG A 745 -21.72 -4.23 -4.80
C ARG A 745 -21.56 -4.77 -3.37
N HIS A 746 -22.46 -5.66 -2.98
CA HIS A 746 -22.49 -6.29 -1.66
C HIS A 746 -21.88 -7.70 -1.64
N VAL A 747 -21.41 -8.21 -2.79
CA VAL A 747 -20.86 -9.57 -2.86
C VAL A 747 -19.44 -9.61 -2.29
N ARG A 748 -19.19 -10.55 -1.36
CA ARG A 748 -17.89 -10.83 -0.75
C ARG A 748 -17.48 -12.28 -0.98
N ASN A 749 -16.27 -12.48 -1.51
CA ASN A 749 -15.63 -13.78 -1.57
C ASN A 749 -15.14 -14.20 -0.18
N ALA A 750 -15.07 -15.50 0.08
CA ALA A 750 -14.21 -16.03 1.13
C ALA A 750 -12.74 -15.79 0.74
N SER A 751 -11.87 -15.52 1.72
CA SER A 751 -10.42 -15.42 1.48
C SER A 751 -9.81 -16.77 1.11
N TRP A 752 -10.33 -17.82 1.76
CA TRP A 752 -9.99 -19.23 1.57
C TRP A 752 -11.22 -20.11 1.79
N TRP A 753 -11.26 -21.28 1.16
CA TRP A 753 -12.19 -22.34 1.56
C TRP A 753 -11.61 -23.74 1.37
N LEU A 754 -11.97 -24.65 2.27
CA LEU A 754 -11.68 -26.07 2.23
C LEU A 754 -12.96 -26.82 1.81
N CYS A 755 -12.88 -27.61 0.75
CA CYS A 755 -13.91 -28.60 0.42
C CYS A 755 -13.68 -29.84 1.28
N GLU A 756 -14.46 -30.01 2.36
CA GLU A 756 -14.41 -31.19 3.23
C GLU A 756 -15.04 -32.41 2.54
N ASN A 757 -16.02 -32.18 1.66
CA ASN A 757 -16.53 -33.10 0.63
C ASN A 757 -17.28 -32.28 -0.45
N GLU A 758 -18.08 -32.91 -1.32
CA GLU A 758 -18.86 -32.18 -2.35
C GLU A 758 -19.90 -31.22 -1.76
N ASP A 759 -20.45 -31.58 -0.60
CA ASP A 759 -21.61 -30.92 0.00
C ASP A 759 -21.26 -30.09 1.24
N VAL A 760 -20.06 -30.23 1.79
CA VAL A 760 -19.58 -29.47 2.96
C VAL A 760 -18.33 -28.67 2.61
N VAL A 761 -18.40 -27.36 2.86
CA VAL A 761 -17.34 -26.39 2.61
C VAL A 761 -17.11 -25.56 3.87
N ARG A 762 -15.87 -25.54 4.36
CA ARG A 762 -15.42 -24.62 5.41
C ARG A 762 -14.82 -23.39 4.74
N ALA A 763 -15.32 -22.20 5.04
CA ALA A 763 -14.87 -20.96 4.39
C ALA A 763 -14.42 -19.89 5.41
N LEU A 764 -13.41 -19.11 5.02
CA LEU A 764 -12.72 -18.13 5.86
C LEU A 764 -13.00 -16.69 5.37
N PRO A 765 -13.32 -15.74 6.26
CA PRO A 765 -13.46 -14.31 5.92
C PRO A 765 -12.12 -13.53 5.89
#